data_AF-A0A5N6C3Z8-F1
#
_entry.id   AF-A0A5N6C3Z8-F1
#
_cell.length_a   1.000
_cell.length_b   1.000
_cell.length_c   1.000
_cell.angle_alpha   90.00
_cell.angle_beta   90.00
_cell.angle_gamma   90.00
#
_symmetry.space_group_name_H-M   'P 1'
#
loop_
_entity.id
_entity.type
_entity.pdbx_description
1 polymer ?
#
loop_
_entity_poly.entity_id
_entity_poly.type
_entity_poly.pdbx_seq_one_letter_code
_entity_poly.pdbx_strand_id
1 'polypeptide(L)'
;MNHDPMMPPQVERALREYRALLSAHGMTWGEPPLGYVRMMPFLRFPEEADRMSIRPDLDAEFRDTLAGEVPRGLVALRLTADGHRLKHRLEHGQARPLLSPGSVPVILLVDSALPHPVEVTADGVPYGIAAGGARLLDVTTATMLTVDGEEVDLAGLTRPAPAARLRLRAGFPCRWSVTSADGQGWYPEGVPERRDNDDRPFFHGDDIVLAVPCEPVTIRVTRGMEYGIAETTVVPRTGEETLVGLAPQRLYDAAARGWYGADLHVHMNWAGDLVAVPAEAAAAQLGEDLHVLNLVAGNVAGDRVYDREALQHWAGRDLPWSDAGHVARMGVEYRNDLFGHVHVFGVAAPPAVYHTGFGADADWPPNAAVCGDLREPRAVLGYAHPFHGPVSSPEDVAANGTRNCSGRALVVDAALGLVDGVEVLHFGDLSPAPGTAEVYRRLVGAGNRLAALAGTDTMLSFTRQDTVSSPPGWERVYARVDGPLSAESFAEAVRRGRTFATTGPWLELTVNGLGPGDTLGLEGGETVAIRARAVGPEVEHIEIRTAAGVLAEGPGHEITASLSVADATYVVAVVRGGPHPRSPRGRAYAHTSPVYLDVRGRHVAREEDVRWCLRWLDLLDELVRARARLRTRAQLRDHLDLIEKARAVYGARL
;
A
#
# COMPACT_ATOMS: atom_id res chain seq x y z
N MET A 1 -4.17 -1.98 38.56
CA MET A 1 -3.55 -2.67 37.43
C MET A 1 -3.23 -1.61 36.40
N ASN A 2 -1.95 -1.36 36.11
CA ASN A 2 -1.59 -0.49 34.99
C ASN A 2 -1.96 -1.25 33.72
N HIS A 3 -2.98 -0.79 32.99
CA HIS A 3 -3.28 -1.34 31.67
C HIS A 3 -2.16 -0.91 30.72
N ASP A 4 -1.69 -1.84 29.90
CA ASP A 4 -0.80 -1.52 28.79
C ASP A 4 -1.53 -0.52 27.86
N PRO A 5 -1.02 0.72 27.70
CA PRO A 5 -1.70 1.74 26.91
C PRO A 5 -1.82 1.33 25.44
N MET A 6 -0.98 0.40 24.95
CA MET A 6 -1.03 -0.14 23.60
C MET A 6 -2.15 -1.18 23.42
N MET A 7 -2.61 -1.79 24.50
CA MET A 7 -3.54 -2.93 24.48
C MET A 7 -4.74 -2.68 25.40
N PRO A 8 -5.58 -1.66 25.11
CA PRO A 8 -6.77 -1.41 25.89
C PRO A 8 -7.81 -2.53 25.68
N PRO A 9 -8.72 -2.79 26.65
CA PRO A 9 -9.52 -4.02 26.67
C PRO A 9 -10.41 -4.27 25.44
N GLN A 10 -10.93 -3.23 24.79
CA GLN A 10 -11.72 -3.39 23.56
C GLN A 10 -10.85 -3.79 22.35
N VAL A 11 -9.63 -3.29 22.27
CA VAL A 11 -8.67 -3.69 21.21
C VAL A 11 -8.23 -5.13 21.44
N GLU A 12 -7.87 -5.49 22.68
CA GLU A 12 -7.52 -6.88 23.02
C GLU A 12 -8.64 -7.87 22.66
N ARG A 13 -9.90 -7.48 22.87
CA ARG A 13 -11.06 -8.28 22.49
C ARG A 13 -11.17 -8.43 20.97
N ALA A 14 -11.05 -7.35 20.20
CA ALA A 14 -11.10 -7.38 18.74
C ALA A 14 -10.00 -8.29 18.17
N LEU A 15 -8.77 -8.18 18.67
CA LEU A 15 -7.67 -9.03 18.20
C LEU A 15 -7.89 -10.52 18.53
N ARG A 16 -8.55 -10.85 19.65
CA ARG A 16 -8.94 -12.23 19.95
C ARG A 16 -10.01 -12.75 18.98
N GLU A 17 -10.97 -11.91 18.60
CA GLU A 17 -11.95 -12.25 17.59
C GLU A 17 -11.28 -12.50 16.23
N TYR A 18 -10.36 -11.63 15.81
CA TYR A 18 -9.63 -11.80 14.55
C TYR A 18 -8.81 -13.09 14.54
N ARG A 19 -8.19 -13.47 15.68
CA ARG A 19 -7.49 -14.77 15.79
C ARG A 19 -8.43 -15.96 15.66
N ALA A 20 -9.64 -15.85 16.21
CA ALA A 20 -10.67 -16.88 16.04
C ALA A 20 -11.13 -16.97 14.57
N LEU A 21 -11.30 -15.83 13.88
CA LEU A 21 -11.63 -15.80 12.45
C LEU A 21 -10.53 -16.41 11.59
N LEU A 22 -9.27 -16.05 11.82
CA LEU A 22 -8.12 -16.63 11.14
C LEU A 22 -8.07 -18.16 11.34
N SER A 23 -8.25 -18.62 12.58
CA SER A 23 -8.28 -20.05 12.89
C SER A 23 -9.42 -20.80 12.22
N ALA A 24 -10.58 -20.17 12.04
CA ALA A 24 -11.78 -20.81 11.49
C ALA A 24 -11.85 -20.76 9.96
N HIS A 25 -11.30 -19.72 9.36
CA HIS A 25 -11.51 -19.40 7.94
C HIS A 25 -10.22 -19.24 7.14
N GLY A 26 -9.06 -19.44 7.76
CA GLY A 26 -7.76 -19.16 7.13
C GLY A 26 -7.63 -17.66 6.83
N MET A 27 -6.76 -17.31 5.88
CA MET A 27 -6.36 -15.93 5.64
C MET A 27 -7.47 -14.97 5.19
N THR A 28 -8.62 -15.49 4.75
CA THR A 28 -9.75 -14.64 4.33
C THR A 28 -10.58 -14.15 5.51
N TRP A 29 -10.38 -14.70 6.72
CA TRP A 29 -11.13 -14.35 7.94
C TRP A 29 -12.67 -14.44 7.78
N GLY A 30 -13.13 -15.23 6.82
CA GLY A 30 -14.55 -15.42 6.52
C GLY A 30 -15.16 -14.33 5.64
N GLU A 31 -14.34 -13.49 5.00
CA GLU A 31 -14.82 -12.48 4.05
C GLU A 31 -15.53 -13.13 2.85
N PRO A 32 -16.56 -12.46 2.28
CA PRO A 32 -17.20 -12.91 1.05
C PRO A 32 -16.18 -13.16 -0.07
N PRO A 33 -16.31 -14.25 -0.86
CA PRO A 33 -15.30 -14.67 -1.83
C PRO A 33 -15.36 -13.84 -3.12
N LEU A 34 -15.19 -12.52 -3.01
CA LEU A 34 -14.95 -11.63 -4.16
C LEU A 34 -13.64 -12.01 -4.86
N GLY A 35 -13.46 -11.57 -6.10
CA GLY A 35 -12.31 -11.93 -6.93
C GLY A 35 -10.97 -11.78 -6.21
N TYR A 36 -10.69 -10.62 -5.63
CA TYR A 36 -9.43 -10.37 -4.92
C TYR A 36 -9.30 -11.15 -3.60
N VAL A 37 -10.41 -11.41 -2.87
CA VAL A 37 -10.39 -12.25 -1.65
C VAL A 37 -10.01 -13.68 -1.99
N ARG A 38 -10.55 -14.22 -3.10
CA ARG A 38 -10.19 -15.55 -3.59
C ARG A 38 -8.72 -15.65 -4.05
N MET A 39 -8.12 -14.52 -4.44
CA MET A 39 -6.72 -14.45 -4.87
C MET A 39 -5.72 -14.43 -3.70
N MET A 40 -6.14 -14.09 -2.47
CA MET A 40 -5.24 -13.93 -1.31
C MET A 40 -4.24 -15.09 -1.11
N PRO A 41 -4.61 -16.38 -1.23
CA PRO A 41 -3.65 -17.49 -1.08
C PRO A 41 -2.53 -17.49 -2.10
N PHE A 42 -2.78 -16.97 -3.29
CA PHE A 42 -1.84 -16.94 -4.42
C PHE A 42 -1.01 -15.67 -4.44
N LEU A 43 -1.53 -14.55 -3.91
CA LEU A 43 -0.80 -13.27 -3.79
C LEU A 43 0.43 -13.35 -2.88
N ARG A 44 0.60 -14.46 -2.16
CA ARG A 44 1.88 -14.83 -1.54
C ARG A 44 2.98 -14.96 -2.58
N PHE A 45 2.68 -15.28 -3.83
CA PHE A 45 3.60 -15.46 -4.97
C PHE A 45 3.27 -14.40 -6.03
N PRO A 46 3.71 -13.15 -5.84
CA PRO A 46 3.20 -12.01 -6.62
C PRO A 46 3.52 -12.09 -8.11
N GLU A 47 4.73 -12.53 -8.49
CA GLU A 47 5.12 -12.65 -9.91
C GLU A 47 4.25 -13.64 -10.67
N GLU A 48 3.88 -14.75 -10.02
CA GLU A 48 2.98 -15.75 -10.53
C GLU A 48 1.52 -15.25 -10.55
N ALA A 49 1.07 -14.67 -9.44
CA ALA A 49 -0.29 -14.17 -9.28
C ALA A 49 -0.65 -13.06 -10.27
N ASP A 50 0.31 -12.19 -10.61
CA ASP A 50 0.14 -11.13 -11.62
C ASP A 50 -0.16 -11.70 -13.03
N ARG A 51 0.21 -12.97 -13.29
CA ARG A 51 -0.07 -13.67 -14.56
C ARG A 51 -1.39 -14.44 -14.54
N MET A 52 -2.03 -14.60 -13.38
CA MET A 52 -3.25 -15.37 -13.25
C MET A 52 -4.47 -14.63 -13.78
N SER A 53 -5.36 -15.34 -14.45
CA SER A 53 -6.74 -14.90 -14.69
C SER A 53 -7.67 -15.38 -13.57
N ILE A 54 -8.62 -14.55 -13.12
CA ILE A 54 -9.61 -14.97 -12.13
C ILE A 54 -10.60 -15.96 -12.78
N ARG A 55 -10.29 -17.26 -12.69
CA ARG A 55 -11.12 -18.38 -13.18
C ARG A 55 -11.82 -19.11 -12.04
N PRO A 56 -12.76 -20.02 -12.32
CA PRO A 56 -13.39 -20.85 -11.29
C PRO A 56 -12.36 -21.69 -10.52
N ASP A 57 -11.40 -22.31 -11.23
CA ASP A 57 -10.33 -23.10 -10.64
C ASP A 57 -9.02 -22.29 -10.60
N LEU A 58 -8.77 -21.65 -9.46
CA LEU A 58 -7.58 -20.82 -9.25
C LEU A 58 -6.33 -21.64 -8.96
N ASP A 59 -6.47 -22.85 -8.40
CA ASP A 59 -5.33 -23.73 -8.12
C ASP A 59 -4.72 -24.23 -9.43
N ALA A 60 -5.57 -24.65 -10.38
CA ALA A 60 -5.14 -25.04 -11.72
C ALA A 60 -4.54 -23.86 -12.50
N GLU A 61 -5.12 -22.67 -12.40
CA GLU A 61 -4.56 -21.46 -13.02
C GLU A 61 -3.18 -21.12 -12.43
N PHE A 62 -3.04 -21.14 -11.09
CA PHE A 62 -1.77 -20.88 -10.43
C PHE A 62 -0.70 -21.86 -10.89
N ARG A 63 -0.99 -23.17 -10.89
CA ARG A 63 -0.09 -24.20 -11.45
C ARG A 63 0.35 -23.86 -12.87
N ASP A 64 -0.55 -23.43 -13.74
CA ASP A 64 -0.21 -23.10 -15.13
C ASP A 64 0.75 -21.90 -15.22
N THR A 65 0.60 -20.90 -14.34
CA THR A 65 1.50 -19.73 -14.29
C THR A 65 2.92 -20.04 -13.82
N LEU A 66 3.13 -21.18 -13.15
CA LEU A 66 4.44 -21.64 -12.71
C LEU A 66 5.34 -22.08 -13.88
N ALA A 67 4.75 -22.47 -15.03
CA ALA A 67 5.48 -22.95 -16.20
C ALA A 67 6.51 -24.07 -15.90
N GLY A 68 6.25 -24.89 -14.88
CA GLY A 68 7.13 -25.98 -14.44
C GLY A 68 8.22 -25.58 -13.43
N GLU A 69 8.33 -24.30 -13.08
CA GLU A 69 9.22 -23.83 -12.02
C GLU A 69 8.55 -23.90 -10.64
N VAL A 70 9.33 -24.01 -9.57
CA VAL A 70 8.82 -23.99 -8.19
C VAL A 70 9.42 -22.76 -7.50
N PRO A 71 8.65 -21.68 -7.32
CA PRO A 71 9.18 -20.45 -6.71
C PRO A 71 9.57 -20.67 -5.25
N ARG A 72 10.42 -19.77 -4.73
CA ARG A 72 10.82 -19.83 -3.31
C ARG A 72 9.57 -19.77 -2.43
N GLY A 73 9.53 -20.66 -1.44
CA GLY A 73 8.44 -20.74 -0.49
C GLY A 73 7.35 -21.74 -0.89
N LEU A 74 7.32 -22.18 -2.15
CA LEU A 74 6.43 -23.23 -2.64
C LEU A 74 7.13 -24.60 -2.59
N VAL A 75 6.36 -25.64 -2.27
CA VAL A 75 6.72 -27.04 -2.50
C VAL A 75 5.69 -27.61 -3.46
N ALA A 76 6.12 -28.32 -4.50
CA ALA A 76 5.21 -28.96 -5.45
C ALA A 76 5.25 -30.48 -5.30
N LEU A 77 4.10 -31.10 -5.04
CA LEU A 77 3.90 -32.55 -5.10
C LEU A 77 3.33 -32.92 -6.46
N ARG A 78 4.19 -33.42 -7.36
CA ARG A 78 3.80 -33.85 -8.71
C ARG A 78 3.32 -35.29 -8.67
N LEU A 79 2.10 -35.55 -9.13
CA LEU A 79 1.50 -36.87 -9.25
C LEU A 79 1.49 -37.27 -10.73
N THR A 80 2.13 -38.39 -11.05
CA THR A 80 2.31 -38.89 -12.43
C THR A 80 2.04 -40.38 -12.50
N ALA A 81 1.75 -40.88 -13.70
CA ALA A 81 1.60 -42.31 -13.95
C ALA A 81 2.93 -42.91 -14.44
N ASP A 82 3.32 -44.07 -13.90
CA ASP A 82 4.32 -44.96 -14.49
C ASP A 82 3.70 -46.33 -14.78
N GLY A 83 3.28 -46.54 -16.03
CA GLY A 83 2.45 -47.67 -16.40
C GLY A 83 1.11 -47.65 -15.67
N HIS A 84 0.89 -48.59 -14.75
CA HIS A 84 -0.32 -48.67 -13.90
C HIS A 84 -0.07 -48.21 -12.45
N ARG A 85 1.12 -47.71 -12.13
CA ARG A 85 1.48 -47.29 -10.76
C ARG A 85 1.48 -45.77 -10.66
N LEU A 86 0.96 -45.28 -9.54
CA LEU A 86 1.09 -43.90 -9.13
C LEU A 86 2.56 -43.62 -8.77
N LYS A 87 3.09 -42.50 -9.23
CA LYS A 87 4.35 -41.94 -8.74
C LYS A 87 4.10 -40.54 -8.22
N HIS A 88 4.66 -40.25 -7.05
CA HIS A 88 4.73 -38.90 -6.53
C HIS A 88 6.18 -38.42 -6.52
N ARG A 89 6.39 -37.13 -6.78
CA ARG A 89 7.69 -36.46 -6.66
C ARG A 89 7.49 -35.13 -5.95
N LEU A 90 8.27 -34.91 -4.89
CA LEU A 90 8.37 -33.60 -4.26
C LEU A 90 9.45 -32.77 -4.97
N GLU A 91 9.06 -31.57 -5.40
CA GLU A 91 9.95 -30.57 -5.98
C GLU A 91 9.99 -29.37 -5.04
N HIS A 92 11.19 -28.99 -4.63
CA HIS A 92 11.44 -27.89 -3.70
C HIS A 92 12.85 -27.33 -3.91
N GLY A 93 13.08 -26.13 -3.35
CA GLY A 93 14.41 -25.54 -3.27
C GLY A 93 15.34 -26.29 -2.30
N GLN A 94 16.41 -25.66 -1.83
CA GLN A 94 17.27 -26.27 -0.82
C GLN A 94 16.52 -26.58 0.47
N ALA A 95 16.89 -27.68 1.13
CA ALA A 95 16.32 -28.05 2.42
C ALA A 95 16.59 -26.94 3.46
N ARG A 96 15.52 -26.48 4.12
CA ARG A 96 15.60 -25.34 5.04
C ARG A 96 16.42 -25.72 6.29
N PRO A 97 17.43 -24.93 6.68
CA PRO A 97 18.16 -25.16 7.92
C PRO A 97 17.22 -24.99 9.11
N LEU A 98 17.25 -25.94 10.04
CA LEU A 98 16.43 -25.95 11.24
C LEU A 98 17.34 -25.90 12.48
N LEU A 99 17.21 -24.84 13.26
CA LEU A 99 18.07 -24.56 14.42
C LEU A 99 17.68 -25.37 15.67
N SER A 100 16.43 -25.82 15.73
CA SER A 100 15.88 -26.63 16.81
C SER A 100 14.78 -27.56 16.27
N PRO A 101 14.60 -28.78 16.80
CA PRO A 101 13.53 -29.67 16.37
C PRO A 101 12.16 -28.98 16.41
N GLY A 102 11.35 -29.17 15.36
CA GLY A 102 10.05 -28.55 15.22
C GLY A 102 9.49 -28.72 13.82
N SER A 103 8.22 -28.35 13.63
CA SER A 103 7.61 -28.28 12.31
C SER A 103 7.71 -26.86 11.76
N VAL A 104 7.87 -26.73 10.45
CA VAL A 104 7.84 -25.44 9.76
C VAL A 104 6.65 -25.36 8.80
N PRO A 105 6.01 -24.19 8.64
CA PRO A 105 4.96 -24.00 7.65
C PRO A 105 5.46 -24.24 6.22
N VAL A 106 4.62 -24.92 5.42
CA VAL A 106 4.89 -25.27 4.02
C VAL A 106 3.64 -24.96 3.20
N ILE A 107 3.83 -24.19 2.13
CA ILE A 107 2.79 -24.02 1.11
C ILE A 107 3.00 -25.10 0.07
N LEU A 108 2.06 -26.03 -0.02
CA LEU A 108 2.14 -27.22 -0.87
C LEU A 108 1.18 -27.08 -2.06
N LEU A 109 1.71 -27.09 -3.28
CA LEU A 109 0.93 -27.30 -4.50
C LEU A 109 0.91 -28.79 -4.84
N VAL A 110 -0.24 -29.43 -4.71
CA VAL A 110 -0.48 -30.75 -5.29
C VAL A 110 -0.85 -30.56 -6.75
N ASP A 111 -0.09 -31.18 -7.66
CA ASP A 111 -0.31 -31.10 -9.11
C ASP A 111 -0.43 -32.51 -9.70
N SER A 112 -1.59 -32.83 -10.26
CA SER A 112 -1.88 -34.15 -10.80
C SER A 112 -1.90 -34.14 -12.32
N ALA A 113 -0.97 -34.88 -12.93
CA ALA A 113 -0.99 -35.20 -14.36
C ALA A 113 -1.79 -36.49 -14.67
N LEU A 114 -2.49 -37.06 -13.68
CA LEU A 114 -3.23 -38.31 -13.84
C LEU A 114 -4.53 -38.09 -14.62
N PRO A 115 -4.95 -39.05 -15.46
CA PRO A 115 -6.20 -38.97 -16.21
C PRO A 115 -7.45 -39.29 -15.37
N HIS A 116 -7.30 -39.53 -14.08
CA HIS A 116 -8.38 -39.82 -13.13
C HIS A 116 -8.19 -39.00 -11.84
N PRO A 117 -9.28 -38.74 -11.09
CA PRO A 117 -9.17 -38.09 -9.78
C PRO A 117 -8.35 -38.93 -8.80
N VAL A 118 -7.65 -38.25 -7.90
CA VAL A 118 -6.83 -38.85 -6.83
C VAL A 118 -7.15 -38.19 -5.50
N GLU A 119 -7.12 -38.95 -4.41
CA GLU A 119 -7.34 -38.41 -3.07
C GLU A 119 -5.98 -38.19 -2.38
N VAL A 120 -5.77 -36.95 -1.91
CA VAL A 120 -4.65 -36.60 -1.04
C VAL A 120 -5.19 -36.35 0.35
N THR A 121 -4.64 -36.99 1.37
CA THR A 121 -5.02 -36.74 2.77
C THR A 121 -3.91 -35.99 3.48
N ALA A 122 -4.24 -34.89 4.16
CA ALA A 122 -3.33 -34.16 5.05
C ALA A 122 -3.90 -34.17 6.47
N ASP A 123 -3.19 -34.76 7.42
CA ASP A 123 -3.61 -34.89 8.83
C ASP A 123 -5.02 -35.49 8.98
N GLY A 124 -5.35 -36.47 8.13
CA GLY A 124 -6.66 -37.14 8.11
C GLY A 124 -7.77 -36.38 7.38
N VAL A 125 -7.50 -35.19 6.84
CA VAL A 125 -8.44 -34.41 6.02
C VAL A 125 -8.26 -34.77 4.54
N PRO A 126 -9.28 -35.33 3.86
CA PRO A 126 -9.18 -35.68 2.45
C PRO A 126 -9.39 -34.47 1.54
N TYR A 127 -8.57 -34.39 0.49
CA TYR A 127 -8.61 -33.41 -0.58
C TYR A 127 -8.70 -34.15 -1.92
N GLY A 128 -9.84 -33.99 -2.60
CA GLY A 128 -10.01 -34.55 -3.94
C GLY A 128 -9.31 -33.69 -4.98
N ILE A 129 -8.38 -34.28 -5.73
CA ILE A 129 -7.70 -33.65 -6.86
C ILE A 129 -8.33 -34.19 -8.14
N ALA A 130 -8.89 -33.32 -8.97
CA ALA A 130 -9.49 -33.72 -10.23
C ALA A 130 -8.44 -34.33 -11.19
N ALA A 131 -8.89 -35.07 -12.21
CA ALA A 131 -8.03 -35.51 -13.30
C ALA A 131 -7.38 -34.29 -13.98
N GLY A 132 -6.04 -34.26 -14.08
CA GLY A 132 -5.32 -33.08 -14.58
C GLY A 132 -5.37 -31.85 -13.67
N GLY A 133 -5.87 -31.98 -12.44
CA GLY A 133 -6.16 -30.88 -11.52
C GLY A 133 -5.00 -30.52 -10.60
N ALA A 134 -5.15 -29.42 -9.87
CA ALA A 134 -4.21 -28.97 -8.86
C ALA A 134 -4.93 -28.53 -7.58
N ARG A 135 -4.19 -28.44 -6.47
CA ARG A 135 -4.69 -27.94 -5.18
C ARG A 135 -3.58 -27.27 -4.38
N LEU A 136 -3.80 -26.04 -3.93
CA LEU A 136 -2.91 -25.37 -2.99
C LEU A 136 -3.34 -25.68 -1.54
N LEU A 137 -2.39 -26.08 -0.70
CA LEU A 137 -2.60 -26.47 0.68
C LEU A 137 -1.61 -25.76 1.61
N ASP A 138 -2.07 -25.36 2.79
CA ASP A 138 -1.21 -24.92 3.88
C ASP A 138 -0.99 -26.10 4.82
N VAL A 139 0.25 -26.59 4.88
CA VAL A 139 0.66 -27.75 5.70
C VAL A 139 1.90 -27.40 6.53
N THR A 140 2.37 -28.35 7.32
CA THR A 140 3.67 -28.23 7.98
C THR A 140 4.56 -29.41 7.63
N THR A 141 5.87 -29.32 7.91
CA THR A 141 6.76 -30.49 7.75
C THR A 141 6.44 -31.67 8.67
N ALA A 142 5.54 -31.50 9.66
CA ALA A 142 5.03 -32.58 10.49
C ALA A 142 3.65 -33.11 10.03
N THR A 143 3.06 -32.53 8.99
CA THR A 143 1.77 -32.97 8.45
C THR A 143 1.90 -34.38 7.89
N MET A 144 1.02 -35.28 8.32
CA MET A 144 0.92 -36.63 7.78
C MET A 144 0.22 -36.57 6.42
N LEU A 145 1.01 -36.60 5.35
CA LEU A 145 0.53 -36.49 3.98
C LEU A 145 0.50 -37.86 3.32
N THR A 146 -0.65 -38.26 2.78
CA THR A 146 -0.78 -39.49 2.00
C THR A 146 -1.45 -39.25 0.65
N VAL A 147 -1.09 -40.03 -0.36
CA VAL A 147 -1.71 -40.04 -1.69
C VAL A 147 -2.17 -41.47 -1.97
N ASP A 148 -3.47 -41.68 -2.14
CA ASP A 148 -4.08 -43.02 -2.25
C ASP A 148 -3.61 -44.02 -1.16
N GLY A 149 -3.33 -43.51 0.04
CA GLY A 149 -2.89 -44.29 1.20
C GLY A 149 -1.38 -44.54 1.29
N GLU A 150 -0.58 -44.10 0.32
CA GLU A 150 0.89 -44.09 0.43
C GLU A 150 1.38 -42.80 1.07
N GLU A 151 2.26 -42.90 2.06
CA GLU A 151 2.83 -41.75 2.76
C GLU A 151 3.84 -40.99 1.90
N VAL A 152 3.78 -39.66 1.97
CA VAL A 152 4.72 -38.74 1.31
C VAL A 152 5.66 -38.15 2.36
N ASP A 153 6.95 -38.48 2.27
CA ASP A 153 7.96 -38.02 3.23
C ASP A 153 8.31 -36.53 3.04
N LEU A 154 7.90 -35.70 4.01
CA LEU A 154 8.20 -34.28 4.05
C LEU A 154 9.51 -33.95 4.83
N ALA A 155 10.18 -34.94 5.42
CA ALA A 155 11.36 -34.71 6.25
C ALA A 155 12.53 -34.08 5.47
N GLY A 156 12.63 -34.39 4.17
CA GLY A 156 13.64 -33.83 3.26
C GLY A 156 13.51 -32.33 2.99
N LEU A 157 12.41 -31.70 3.38
CA LEU A 157 12.21 -30.24 3.25
C LEU A 157 13.06 -29.44 4.24
N THR A 158 13.57 -30.09 5.30
CA THR A 158 14.40 -29.46 6.32
C THR A 158 15.68 -30.24 6.57
N ARG A 159 16.68 -29.57 7.14
CA ARG A 159 17.89 -30.21 7.64
C ARG A 159 18.29 -29.61 8.98
N PRO A 160 18.84 -30.37 9.91
CA PRO A 160 19.39 -29.79 11.14
C PRO A 160 20.57 -28.87 10.81
N ALA A 161 20.68 -27.76 11.53
CA ALA A 161 21.81 -26.85 11.47
C ALA A 161 22.22 -26.38 12.88
N PRO A 162 23.53 -26.31 13.19
CA PRO A 162 23.98 -25.76 14.46
C PRO A 162 23.56 -24.29 14.61
N ALA A 163 22.98 -23.95 15.76
CA ALA A 163 22.52 -22.60 16.06
C ALA A 163 23.64 -21.71 16.62
N ALA A 164 23.64 -20.45 16.19
CA ALA A 164 24.42 -19.36 16.75
C ALA A 164 23.50 -18.18 17.08
N ARG A 165 24.01 -17.20 17.84
CA ARG A 165 23.26 -15.98 18.16
C ARG A 165 23.87 -14.79 17.44
N LEU A 166 23.01 -13.97 16.85
CA LEU A 166 23.39 -12.71 16.22
C LEU A 166 22.73 -11.56 16.97
N ARG A 167 23.49 -10.53 17.31
CA ARG A 167 22.97 -9.29 17.90
C ARG A 167 23.14 -8.15 16.90
N LEU A 168 22.04 -7.48 16.56
CA LEU A 168 22.00 -6.41 15.58
C LEU A 168 21.86 -5.06 16.28
N ARG A 169 22.73 -4.11 15.95
CA ARG A 169 22.68 -2.77 16.54
C ARG A 169 23.05 -1.68 15.53
N ALA A 170 22.14 -0.75 15.32
CA ALA A 170 22.35 0.48 14.56
C ALA A 170 22.49 1.71 15.47
N GLY A 171 21.95 1.63 16.70
CA GLY A 171 21.86 2.77 17.64
C GLY A 171 20.55 3.56 17.55
N PHE A 172 19.63 3.10 16.71
CA PHE A 172 18.26 3.58 16.55
C PHE A 172 17.44 2.49 15.85
N PRO A 173 16.10 2.45 16.00
CA PRO A 173 15.27 1.44 15.35
C PRO A 173 15.48 1.41 13.83
N CYS A 174 15.63 0.24 13.23
CA CYS A 174 15.81 0.10 11.79
C CYS A 174 14.96 -1.05 11.26
N ARG A 175 14.79 -1.10 9.93
CA ARG A 175 14.42 -2.32 9.23
C ARG A 175 15.67 -3.16 8.96
N TRP A 176 15.66 -4.38 9.45
CA TRP A 176 16.71 -5.37 9.26
C TRP A 176 16.25 -6.48 8.33
N SER A 177 17.18 -7.03 7.56
CA SER A 177 17.01 -8.27 6.81
C SER A 177 18.20 -9.17 7.11
N VAL A 178 17.95 -10.42 7.49
CA VAL A 178 18.99 -11.43 7.70
C VAL A 178 18.67 -12.64 6.85
N THR A 179 19.56 -12.99 5.93
CA THR A 179 19.34 -14.05 4.95
C THR A 179 20.50 -15.02 4.85
N SER A 180 20.20 -16.29 4.64
CA SER A 180 21.17 -17.27 4.12
C SER A 180 21.39 -17.08 2.61
N ALA A 181 22.41 -17.74 2.04
CA ALA A 181 22.75 -17.64 0.62
C ALA A 181 21.62 -18.08 -0.35
N ASP A 182 20.73 -18.96 0.11
CA ASP A 182 19.53 -19.42 -0.61
C ASP A 182 18.34 -18.43 -0.49
N GLY A 183 18.50 -17.36 0.32
CA GLY A 183 17.49 -16.36 0.64
C GLY A 183 16.48 -16.78 1.70
N GLN A 184 16.73 -17.86 2.46
CA GLN A 184 16.00 -18.15 3.70
C GLN A 184 16.17 -16.97 4.66
N GLY A 185 15.05 -16.48 5.21
CA GLY A 185 15.04 -15.39 6.18
C GLY A 185 15.23 -15.89 7.61
N TRP A 186 15.87 -15.09 8.44
CA TRP A 186 16.05 -15.32 9.87
C TRP A 186 15.44 -14.18 10.66
N TYR A 187 14.66 -14.51 11.69
CA TYR A 187 13.86 -13.56 12.43
C TYR A 187 14.11 -13.71 13.94
N PRO A 188 13.93 -12.62 14.72
CA PRO A 188 13.91 -12.71 16.17
C PRO A 188 12.75 -13.59 16.66
N GLU A 189 12.88 -14.15 17.86
CA GLU A 189 11.83 -14.97 18.46
C GLU A 189 10.52 -14.19 18.60
N GLY A 190 9.41 -14.80 18.17
CA GLY A 190 8.06 -14.20 18.24
C GLY A 190 7.77 -13.13 17.20
N VAL A 191 8.71 -12.78 16.31
CA VAL A 191 8.49 -11.84 15.22
C VAL A 191 7.94 -12.59 14.00
N PRO A 192 6.86 -12.12 13.36
CA PRO A 192 6.34 -12.74 12.15
C PRO A 192 7.35 -12.77 11.00
N GLU A 193 7.31 -13.83 10.18
CA GLU A 193 8.22 -14.03 9.06
C GLU A 193 7.89 -13.16 7.83
N ARG A 194 7.88 -11.84 8.01
CA ARG A 194 7.48 -10.88 6.97
C ARG A 194 8.47 -10.81 5.82
N ARG A 195 7.92 -10.64 4.61
CA ARG A 195 8.65 -10.39 3.37
C ARG A 195 8.07 -9.18 2.65
N ASP A 196 8.95 -8.33 2.14
CA ASP A 196 8.56 -7.20 1.30
C ASP A 196 8.33 -7.67 -0.15
N ASN A 197 7.97 -6.73 -1.01
CA ASN A 197 7.56 -7.02 -2.39
C ASN A 197 8.70 -7.58 -3.25
N ASP A 198 9.96 -7.34 -2.86
CA ASP A 198 11.15 -7.88 -3.54
C ASP A 198 11.56 -9.24 -2.93
N ASP A 199 10.61 -9.91 -2.26
CA ASP A 199 10.79 -11.16 -1.53
C ASP A 199 11.88 -11.09 -0.45
N ARG A 200 12.15 -9.90 0.12
CA ARG A 200 13.18 -9.76 1.15
C ARG A 200 12.58 -9.94 2.55
N PRO A 201 13.13 -10.84 3.37
CA PRO A 201 12.67 -10.98 4.75
C PRO A 201 13.02 -9.73 5.54
N PHE A 202 12.11 -9.26 6.39
CA PHE A 202 12.38 -8.09 7.20
C PHE A 202 11.73 -8.12 8.58
N PHE A 203 12.30 -7.34 9.49
CA PHE A 203 11.76 -7.03 10.81
C PHE A 203 12.30 -5.68 11.30
N HIS A 204 11.69 -5.12 12.35
CA HIS A 204 12.02 -3.78 12.84
C HIS A 204 12.56 -3.77 14.28
N GLY A 205 13.48 -2.83 14.54
CA GLY A 205 13.91 -2.41 15.86
C GLY A 205 15.43 -2.21 15.96
N ASP A 206 15.95 -2.14 17.19
CA ASP A 206 17.38 -1.95 17.47
C ASP A 206 17.78 -2.77 18.70
N ASP A 207 19.06 -3.13 18.76
CA ASP A 207 19.61 -3.97 19.81
C ASP A 207 18.90 -5.32 19.96
N ILE A 208 18.62 -5.97 18.82
CA ILE A 208 17.84 -7.19 18.72
C ILE A 208 18.76 -8.41 18.66
N VAL A 209 18.34 -9.52 19.28
CA VAL A 209 19.00 -10.81 19.16
C VAL A 209 18.12 -11.80 18.41
N LEU A 210 18.73 -12.55 17.48
CA LEU A 210 18.08 -13.63 16.76
C LEU A 210 18.99 -14.86 16.64
N ALA A 211 18.36 -16.02 16.48
CA ALA A 211 19.06 -17.27 16.21
C ALA A 211 19.28 -17.44 14.70
N VAL A 212 20.48 -17.88 14.33
CA VAL A 212 20.91 -18.06 12.94
C VAL A 212 21.74 -19.35 12.81
N PRO A 213 21.88 -19.93 11.60
CA PRO A 213 22.73 -21.09 11.40
C PRO A 213 24.20 -20.68 11.49
N CYS A 214 25.07 -21.65 11.83
CA CYS A 214 26.52 -21.50 11.74
C CYS A 214 27.01 -21.56 10.28
N GLU A 215 26.43 -20.72 9.42
CA GLU A 215 26.64 -20.65 7.98
C GLU A 215 26.74 -19.17 7.57
N PRO A 216 27.24 -18.84 6.37
CA PRO A 216 27.24 -17.46 5.89
C PRO A 216 25.83 -16.87 5.88
N VAL A 217 25.65 -15.74 6.57
CA VAL A 217 24.43 -14.95 6.56
C VAL A 217 24.72 -13.52 6.14
N THR A 218 23.89 -12.98 5.26
CA THR A 218 23.91 -11.58 4.83
C THR A 218 22.95 -10.78 5.68
N ILE A 219 23.44 -9.69 6.26
CA ILE A 219 22.67 -8.73 7.04
C ILE A 219 22.56 -7.44 6.24
N ARG A 220 21.34 -6.93 6.09
CA ARG A 220 21.06 -5.61 5.54
C ARG A 220 20.29 -4.77 6.54
N VAL A 221 20.55 -3.48 6.54
CA VAL A 221 19.84 -2.50 7.38
C VAL A 221 19.48 -1.26 6.59
N THR A 222 18.28 -0.75 6.80
CA THR A 222 17.77 0.52 6.27
C THR A 222 16.80 1.16 7.27
N ARG A 223 16.43 2.42 7.05
CA ARG A 223 15.50 3.20 7.88
C ARG A 223 14.69 4.13 6.98
N GLY A 224 13.66 3.60 6.31
CA GLY A 224 12.86 4.37 5.36
C GLY A 224 13.64 4.96 4.19
N MET A 225 13.00 5.92 3.51
CA MET A 225 13.53 6.52 2.28
C MET A 225 14.55 7.64 2.53
N GLU A 226 14.69 8.16 3.76
CA GLU A 226 15.73 9.14 4.10
C GLU A 226 17.14 8.53 4.23
N TYR A 227 17.25 7.20 4.26
CA TYR A 227 18.49 6.49 4.53
C TYR A 227 18.84 5.49 3.42
N GLY A 228 20.11 5.36 3.09
CA GLY A 228 20.63 4.32 2.21
C GLY A 228 20.51 2.92 2.83
N ILE A 229 21.12 1.94 2.17
CA ILE A 229 21.19 0.57 2.66
C ILE A 229 22.63 0.29 3.09
N ALA A 230 22.83 -0.26 4.28
CA ALA A 230 24.11 -0.83 4.68
C ALA A 230 24.00 -2.36 4.72
N GLU A 231 25.07 -3.05 4.34
CA GLU A 231 25.10 -4.51 4.19
C GLU A 231 26.42 -5.08 4.67
N THR A 232 26.37 -6.28 5.26
CA THR A 232 27.55 -7.08 5.59
C THR A 232 27.22 -8.57 5.57
N THR A 233 28.24 -9.42 5.50
CA THR A 233 28.10 -10.88 5.60
C THR A 233 29.00 -11.38 6.73
N VAL A 234 28.46 -12.25 7.57
CA VAL A 234 29.20 -12.89 8.67
C VAL A 234 28.99 -14.40 8.64
N VAL A 235 29.90 -15.13 9.29
CA VAL A 235 29.77 -16.57 9.55
C VAL A 235 29.73 -16.76 11.07
N PRO A 236 28.53 -16.83 11.67
CA PRO A 236 28.36 -17.01 13.12
C PRO A 236 28.93 -18.35 13.59
N ARG A 237 29.41 -18.39 14.84
CA ARG A 237 29.98 -19.60 15.45
C ARG A 237 29.04 -20.16 16.52
N THR A 238 29.04 -21.48 16.65
CA THR A 238 28.20 -22.17 17.63
C THR A 238 28.56 -21.73 19.05
N GLY A 239 27.54 -21.49 19.88
CA GLY A 239 27.73 -21.09 21.28
C GLY A 239 28.24 -19.66 21.52
N GLU A 240 28.49 -18.87 20.46
CA GLU A 240 28.89 -17.46 20.56
C GLU A 240 27.74 -16.52 20.16
N GLU A 241 27.74 -15.32 20.74
CA GLU A 241 26.93 -14.19 20.27
C GLU A 241 27.81 -13.27 19.41
N THR A 242 27.49 -13.17 18.12
CA THR A 242 28.16 -12.26 17.19
C THR A 242 27.44 -10.91 17.20
N LEU A 243 28.11 -9.84 17.59
CA LEU A 243 27.59 -8.48 17.46
C LEU A 243 27.85 -7.93 16.06
N VAL A 244 26.79 -7.49 15.38
CA VAL A 244 26.84 -6.73 14.12
C VAL A 244 26.39 -5.31 14.40
N GLY A 245 27.37 -4.41 14.52
CA GLY A 245 27.17 -2.97 14.54
C GLY A 245 27.10 -2.43 13.12
N LEU A 246 25.90 -2.09 12.64
CA LEU A 246 25.67 -1.65 11.26
C LEU A 246 24.57 -0.60 11.24
N ALA A 247 24.84 0.57 10.66
CA ALA A 247 23.86 1.65 10.55
C ALA A 247 23.81 2.18 9.11
N PRO A 248 22.62 2.44 8.55
CA PRO A 248 22.51 3.01 7.22
C PRO A 248 22.90 4.48 7.21
N GLN A 249 23.47 4.96 6.11
CA GLN A 249 23.79 6.38 5.93
C GLN A 249 22.52 7.20 5.67
N ARG A 250 22.33 8.31 6.39
CA ARG A 250 21.29 9.29 6.08
C ARG A 250 21.63 10.06 4.80
N LEU A 251 20.71 10.07 3.83
CA LEU A 251 20.86 10.73 2.52
C LEU A 251 20.31 12.15 2.52
N TYR A 252 19.22 12.39 3.25
CA TYR A 252 18.62 13.70 3.44
C TYR A 252 17.99 13.81 4.83
N ASP A 253 17.82 15.04 5.31
CA ASP A 253 17.19 15.34 6.58
C ASP A 253 15.94 16.19 6.34
N ALA A 254 14.79 15.54 6.19
CA ALA A 254 13.54 16.24 5.89
C ALA A 254 13.08 17.07 7.09
N ALA A 255 13.08 16.48 8.28
CA ALA A 255 12.58 17.11 9.49
C ALA A 255 13.39 18.37 9.87
N ALA A 256 14.72 18.37 9.70
CA ALA A 256 15.54 19.57 9.92
C ALA A 256 15.22 20.72 8.96
N ARG A 257 14.50 20.44 7.86
CA ARG A 257 14.03 21.40 6.87
C ARG A 257 12.52 21.68 6.98
N GLY A 258 11.87 21.21 8.05
CA GLY A 258 10.44 21.39 8.29
C GLY A 258 9.54 20.48 7.45
N TRP A 259 10.08 19.44 6.84
CA TRP A 259 9.31 18.47 6.05
C TRP A 259 9.14 17.17 6.82
N TYR A 260 7.90 16.68 6.88
CA TYR A 260 7.56 15.45 7.60
C TYR A 260 6.88 14.48 6.65
N GLY A 261 7.45 13.28 6.56
CA GLY A 261 6.97 12.20 5.70
C GLY A 261 5.87 11.38 6.36
N ALA A 262 4.81 11.10 5.61
CA ALA A 262 3.64 10.39 6.07
C ALA A 262 3.25 9.25 5.14
N ASP A 263 2.64 8.23 5.73
CA ASP A 263 1.85 7.23 5.03
C ASP A 263 0.42 7.36 5.53
N LEU A 264 -0.48 7.78 4.63
CA LEU A 264 -1.84 8.15 4.98
C LEU A 264 -2.84 6.99 4.88
N HIS A 265 -2.40 5.82 4.43
CA HIS A 265 -3.27 4.67 4.21
C HIS A 265 -2.56 3.38 4.59
N VAL A 266 -2.67 2.99 5.87
CA VAL A 266 -2.10 1.76 6.42
C VAL A 266 -3.14 1.02 7.22
N HIS A 267 -3.32 -0.27 6.95
CA HIS A 267 -4.14 -1.17 7.75
C HIS A 267 -3.29 -1.91 8.77
N MET A 268 -3.68 -1.87 10.03
CA MET A 268 -3.11 -2.80 11.01
C MET A 268 -3.71 -4.19 10.79
N ASN A 269 -5.04 -4.29 10.74
CA ASN A 269 -5.76 -5.52 10.42
C ASN A 269 -6.78 -5.28 9.30
N TRP A 270 -6.83 -6.21 8.35
CA TRP A 270 -7.82 -6.20 7.26
C TRP A 270 -8.33 -7.62 7.01
N ALA A 271 -7.51 -8.44 6.38
CA ALA A 271 -7.56 -9.90 6.39
C ALA A 271 -6.09 -10.37 6.50
N GLY A 272 -5.80 -11.67 6.42
CA GLY A 272 -4.44 -12.13 6.20
C GLY A 272 -4.00 -13.29 7.07
N ASP A 273 -2.73 -13.66 6.95
CA ASP A 273 -2.16 -14.85 7.57
C ASP A 273 -1.69 -14.63 9.02
N LEU A 274 -1.83 -13.41 9.55
CA LEU A 274 -1.58 -13.10 10.96
C LEU A 274 -2.52 -12.00 11.47
N VAL A 275 -2.66 -11.88 12.80
CA VAL A 275 -3.36 -10.75 13.44
C VAL A 275 -2.35 -9.79 14.03
N ALA A 276 -2.27 -8.59 13.47
CA ALA A 276 -1.27 -7.60 13.86
C ALA A 276 -1.68 -6.92 15.16
N VAL A 277 -0.67 -6.58 15.96
CA VAL A 277 -0.84 -5.87 17.23
C VAL A 277 -0.29 -4.44 17.13
N PRO A 278 -0.78 -3.49 17.95
CA PRO A 278 -0.28 -2.10 17.95
C PRO A 278 1.24 -1.96 18.12
N ALA A 279 1.89 -2.87 18.86
CA ALA A 279 3.35 -2.87 19.01
C ALA A 279 4.10 -3.12 17.70
N GLU A 280 3.53 -3.89 16.77
CA GLU A 280 4.11 -4.11 15.44
C GLU A 280 4.01 -2.85 14.57
N ALA A 281 2.88 -2.15 14.62
CA ALA A 281 2.72 -0.87 13.93
C ALA A 281 3.71 0.18 14.46
N ALA A 282 3.89 0.24 15.79
CA ALA A 282 4.89 1.12 16.41
C ALA A 282 6.31 0.78 15.97
N ALA A 283 6.69 -0.51 15.99
CA ALA A 283 8.01 -0.96 15.55
C ALA A 283 8.26 -0.61 14.08
N ALA A 284 7.26 -0.81 13.21
CA ALA A 284 7.34 -0.46 11.80
C ALA A 284 7.50 1.05 11.59
N GLN A 285 6.67 1.89 12.22
CA GLN A 285 6.79 3.34 12.10
C GLN A 285 8.15 3.85 12.55
N LEU A 286 8.59 3.43 13.73
CA LEU A 286 9.86 3.87 14.30
C LEU A 286 11.04 3.33 13.51
N GLY A 287 10.97 2.09 13.02
CA GLY A 287 12.02 1.45 12.23
C GLY A 287 12.16 2.03 10.82
N GLU A 288 11.09 2.59 10.25
CA GLU A 288 11.11 3.27 8.96
C GLU A 288 11.33 4.78 9.05
N ASP A 289 11.47 5.38 10.24
CA ASP A 289 11.52 6.85 10.41
C ASP A 289 10.32 7.53 9.74
N LEU A 290 9.13 6.96 9.94
CA LEU A 290 7.89 7.47 9.38
C LEU A 290 7.28 8.49 10.33
N HIS A 291 7.45 9.78 10.02
CA HIS A 291 7.05 10.89 10.89
C HIS A 291 5.54 10.90 11.16
N VAL A 292 4.70 10.54 10.20
CA VAL A 292 3.25 10.45 10.40
C VAL A 292 2.70 9.12 9.90
N LEU A 293 2.01 8.39 10.78
CA LEU A 293 1.33 7.13 10.45
C LEU A 293 -0.19 7.28 10.64
N ASN A 294 -0.95 6.98 9.59
CA ASN A 294 -2.40 6.85 9.66
C ASN A 294 -2.81 5.38 9.60
N LEU A 295 -3.23 4.81 10.74
CA LEU A 295 -3.81 3.47 10.80
C LEU A 295 -5.31 3.54 10.54
N VAL A 296 -5.76 3.09 9.38
CA VAL A 296 -7.16 3.20 8.98
C VAL A 296 -7.99 1.99 9.43
N ALA A 297 -9.14 2.25 10.04
CA ALA A 297 -10.18 1.24 10.18
C ALA A 297 -10.97 1.14 8.86
N GLY A 298 -11.20 -0.08 8.36
CA GLY A 298 -11.83 -0.29 7.04
C GLY A 298 -12.45 -1.67 6.89
N ASN A 299 -13.35 -1.82 5.91
CA ASN A 299 -13.91 -3.13 5.53
C ASN A 299 -13.14 -3.74 4.35
N VAL A 300 -13.19 -5.07 4.20
CA VAL A 300 -12.60 -5.79 3.06
C VAL A 300 -13.63 -5.95 1.95
N ALA A 301 -14.48 -6.97 2.04
CA ALA A 301 -15.48 -7.32 1.03
C ALA A 301 -16.90 -7.29 1.59
N GLY A 302 -17.04 -7.60 2.87
CA GLY A 302 -18.30 -7.59 3.60
C GLY A 302 -18.52 -6.32 4.40
N ASP A 303 -19.43 -6.47 5.37
CA ASP A 303 -19.96 -5.45 6.26
C ASP A 303 -19.11 -5.24 7.52
N ARG A 304 -18.22 -6.17 7.86
CA ARG A 304 -17.29 -6.05 8.99
C ARG A 304 -16.26 -4.95 8.74
N VAL A 305 -16.03 -4.11 9.75
CA VAL A 305 -14.99 -3.09 9.77
C VAL A 305 -13.89 -3.51 10.74
N TYR A 306 -12.70 -3.72 10.23
CA TYR A 306 -11.52 -4.06 11.03
C TYR A 306 -10.93 -2.82 11.70
N ASP A 307 -10.34 -3.03 12.88
CA ASP A 307 -9.79 -2.00 13.76
C ASP A 307 -10.76 -0.88 14.18
N ARG A 308 -12.07 -1.13 14.05
CA ARG A 308 -13.12 -0.21 14.50
C ARG A 308 -12.99 0.10 15.99
N GLU A 309 -12.72 -0.90 16.82
CA GLU A 309 -12.56 -0.75 18.27
C GLU A 309 -11.32 0.10 18.62
N ALA A 310 -10.27 0.00 17.82
CA ALA A 310 -9.08 0.85 17.95
C ALA A 310 -9.43 2.30 17.60
N LEU A 311 -10.10 2.53 16.47
CA LEU A 311 -10.57 3.87 16.10
C LEU A 311 -11.50 4.47 17.17
N GLN A 312 -12.48 3.70 17.64
CA GLN A 312 -13.40 4.13 18.71
C GLN A 312 -12.67 4.51 19.99
N HIS A 313 -11.58 3.82 20.31
CA HIS A 313 -10.81 4.11 21.50
C HIS A 313 -9.87 5.30 21.37
N TRP A 314 -9.23 5.49 20.21
CA TRP A 314 -8.16 6.49 20.03
C TRP A 314 -8.54 7.70 19.16
N ALA A 315 -9.75 7.77 18.61
CA ALA A 315 -10.20 8.94 17.85
C ALA A 315 -9.93 10.26 18.62
N GLY A 316 -9.47 11.27 17.88
CA GLY A 316 -9.07 12.57 18.40
C GLY A 316 -7.77 12.59 19.21
N ARG A 317 -7.04 11.47 19.33
CA ARG A 317 -5.82 11.35 20.14
C ARG A 317 -4.68 10.72 19.35
N ASP A 318 -3.45 11.09 19.74
CA ASP A 318 -2.25 10.40 19.29
C ASP A 318 -2.19 9.00 19.93
N LEU A 319 -1.71 8.03 19.16
CA LEU A 319 -1.47 6.67 19.62
C LEU A 319 -0.29 6.65 20.61
N PRO A 320 -0.23 5.66 21.53
CA PRO A 320 0.64 5.74 22.71
C PRO A 320 2.15 5.80 22.46
N TRP A 321 2.62 5.47 21.26
CA TRP A 321 4.03 5.53 20.88
C TRP A 321 4.42 6.82 20.16
N SER A 322 3.49 7.76 20.00
CA SER A 322 3.76 9.06 19.39
C SER A 322 4.67 9.91 20.28
N ASP A 323 5.53 10.70 19.65
CA ASP A 323 6.45 11.64 20.28
C ASP A 323 6.58 12.94 19.45
N ALA A 324 7.59 13.77 19.73
CA ALA A 324 7.79 15.05 19.04
C ALA A 324 8.24 14.90 17.57
N GLY A 325 8.77 13.74 17.18
CA GLY A 325 9.21 13.43 15.80
C GLY A 325 8.27 12.47 15.06
N HIS A 326 7.42 11.74 15.77
CA HIS A 326 6.54 10.72 15.21
C HIS A 326 5.11 10.89 15.75
N VAL A 327 4.16 11.11 14.86
CA VAL A 327 2.72 11.17 15.17
C VAL A 327 2.03 9.96 14.56
N ALA A 328 1.29 9.22 15.36
CA ALA A 328 0.51 8.08 14.90
C ALA A 328 -0.94 8.26 15.32
N ARG A 329 -1.89 8.07 14.40
CA ARG A 329 -3.33 8.17 14.70
C ARG A 329 -4.11 7.05 14.05
N MET A 330 -5.24 6.73 14.69
CA MET A 330 -6.31 6.00 14.01
C MET A 330 -7.05 6.95 13.06
N GLY A 331 -7.28 6.47 11.85
CA GLY A 331 -8.11 7.06 10.83
C GLY A 331 -9.22 6.11 10.39
N VAL A 332 -9.86 6.43 9.27
CA VAL A 332 -10.85 5.57 8.63
C VAL A 332 -10.61 5.53 7.13
N GLU A 333 -10.75 4.36 6.55
CA GLU A 333 -10.93 4.18 5.10
C GLU A 333 -12.44 4.04 4.87
N TYR A 334 -13.07 5.13 4.42
CA TYR A 334 -14.48 5.07 4.03
C TYR A 334 -14.59 4.58 2.60
N ARG A 335 -15.37 3.52 2.39
CA ARG A 335 -15.41 2.82 1.09
C ARG A 335 -16.79 2.76 0.47
N ASN A 336 -16.85 2.90 -0.85
CA ASN A 336 -17.97 2.49 -1.69
C ASN A 336 -17.46 1.70 -2.90
N ASP A 337 -18.02 0.51 -3.14
CA ASP A 337 -17.53 -0.40 -4.17
C ASP A 337 -17.77 0.10 -5.62
N LEU A 338 -18.66 1.08 -5.83
CA LEU A 338 -18.94 1.69 -7.14
C LEU A 338 -18.29 3.08 -7.33
N PHE A 339 -18.32 3.92 -6.30
CA PHE A 339 -17.93 5.34 -6.35
C PHE A 339 -16.52 5.64 -5.82
N GLY A 340 -15.88 4.62 -5.27
CA GLY A 340 -14.55 4.68 -4.72
C GLY A 340 -14.54 5.08 -3.27
N HIS A 341 -13.37 5.45 -2.77
CA HIS A 341 -13.11 5.47 -1.34
C HIS A 341 -12.08 6.53 -0.96
N VAL A 342 -12.12 6.93 0.31
CA VAL A 342 -11.26 7.96 0.87
C VAL A 342 -10.64 7.47 2.16
N HIS A 343 -9.36 7.78 2.35
CA HIS A 343 -8.73 7.66 3.66
C HIS A 343 -8.88 9.00 4.40
N VAL A 344 -9.06 8.94 5.71
CA VAL A 344 -9.13 10.13 6.57
C VAL A 344 -8.14 10.01 7.72
N PHE A 345 -7.16 10.91 7.75
CA PHE A 345 -6.24 11.07 8.87
C PHE A 345 -6.80 12.11 9.85
N GLY A 346 -6.58 11.92 11.15
CA GLY A 346 -6.80 12.97 12.15
C GLY A 346 -8.26 13.19 12.57
N VAL A 347 -9.14 12.19 12.36
CA VAL A 347 -10.54 12.26 12.79
C VAL A 347 -10.68 12.51 14.29
N ALA A 348 -11.54 13.45 14.68
CA ALA A 348 -11.84 13.78 16.08
C ALA A 348 -12.76 12.76 16.73
N ALA A 349 -13.63 12.13 15.95
CA ALA A 349 -14.54 11.10 16.39
C ALA A 349 -14.72 10.03 15.29
N PRO A 350 -15.09 8.78 15.64
CA PRO A 350 -15.39 7.76 14.65
C PRO A 350 -16.61 8.15 13.81
N PRO A 351 -16.65 7.81 12.51
CA PRO A 351 -17.77 8.17 11.64
C PRO A 351 -19.04 7.39 12.00
N ALA A 352 -20.19 7.97 11.63
CA ALA A 352 -21.47 7.27 11.71
C ALA A 352 -21.60 6.15 10.68
N VAL A 353 -20.97 6.31 9.51
CA VAL A 353 -20.98 5.37 8.39
C VAL A 353 -19.53 5.07 7.98
N TYR A 354 -19.18 3.79 7.93
CA TYR A 354 -17.81 3.35 7.60
C TYR A 354 -17.67 2.91 6.14
N HIS A 355 -18.76 2.47 5.53
CA HIS A 355 -18.80 2.09 4.13
C HIS A 355 -20.24 2.13 3.63
N THR A 356 -20.40 2.12 2.32
CA THR A 356 -21.68 1.94 1.64
C THR A 356 -21.49 1.06 0.41
N GLY A 357 -22.58 0.62 -0.20
CA GLY A 357 -22.53 -0.11 -1.46
C GLY A 357 -22.15 -1.58 -1.32
N PHE A 358 -21.37 -2.03 -0.35
CA PHE A 358 -20.92 -3.43 -0.28
C PHE A 358 -22.07 -4.45 -0.13
N GLY A 359 -21.91 -5.63 -0.75
CA GLY A 359 -22.91 -6.70 -0.70
C GLY A 359 -24.26 -6.28 -1.28
N ALA A 360 -25.30 -6.28 -0.45
CA ALA A 360 -26.65 -5.84 -0.81
C ALA A 360 -26.99 -4.43 -0.28
N ASP A 361 -26.01 -3.73 0.30
CA ASP A 361 -26.23 -2.40 0.83
C ASP A 361 -26.41 -1.36 -0.27
N ALA A 362 -27.11 -0.29 0.12
CA ALA A 362 -27.34 0.82 -0.78
C ALA A 362 -26.05 1.61 -0.98
N ASP A 363 -25.86 2.16 -2.18
CA ASP A 363 -24.84 3.16 -2.46
C ASP A 363 -25.27 4.52 -1.89
N TRP A 364 -25.61 4.58 -0.60
CA TRP A 364 -26.11 5.78 0.08
C TRP A 364 -25.76 5.74 1.57
N PRO A 365 -25.32 6.87 2.18
CA PRO A 365 -25.20 8.21 1.59
C PRO A 365 -24.11 8.34 0.49
N PRO A 366 -24.19 9.34 -0.42
CA PRO A 366 -23.13 9.62 -1.40
C PRO A 366 -21.79 9.93 -0.72
N ASN A 367 -20.67 9.61 -1.36
CA ASN A 367 -19.33 9.90 -0.83
C ASN A 367 -19.17 11.35 -0.38
N ALA A 368 -19.69 12.30 -1.15
CA ALA A 368 -19.66 13.73 -0.82
C ALA A 368 -20.30 14.06 0.54
N ALA A 369 -21.40 13.39 0.90
CA ALA A 369 -22.06 13.63 2.18
C ALA A 369 -21.18 13.14 3.34
N VAL A 370 -20.57 11.97 3.20
CA VAL A 370 -19.65 11.41 4.19
C VAL A 370 -18.37 12.25 4.30
N CYS A 371 -17.82 12.72 3.17
CA CYS A 371 -16.69 13.64 3.17
C CYS A 371 -17.04 14.95 3.87
N GLY A 372 -18.25 15.48 3.64
CA GLY A 372 -18.77 16.65 4.35
C GLY A 372 -18.85 16.46 5.87
N ASP A 373 -19.30 15.30 6.33
CA ASP A 373 -19.40 14.97 7.76
C ASP A 373 -18.03 14.78 8.43
N LEU A 374 -17.05 14.24 7.70
CA LEU A 374 -15.70 13.97 8.19
C LEU A 374 -14.76 15.18 8.08
N ARG A 375 -15.18 16.24 7.38
CA ARG A 375 -14.36 17.42 7.14
C ARG A 375 -14.27 18.30 8.39
N GLU A 376 -13.05 18.44 8.91
CA GLU A 376 -12.75 19.29 10.05
C GLU A 376 -11.30 19.80 10.00
N PRO A 377 -10.91 20.85 10.77
CA PRO A 377 -9.60 21.48 10.63
C PRO A 377 -8.38 20.56 10.82
N ARG A 378 -8.56 19.47 11.57
CA ARG A 378 -7.52 18.49 11.91
C ARG A 378 -7.51 17.26 11.00
N ALA A 379 -8.54 17.11 10.17
CA ALA A 379 -8.65 15.98 9.27
C ALA A 379 -7.95 16.27 7.93
N VAL A 380 -7.39 15.22 7.33
CA VAL A 380 -6.97 15.20 5.93
C VAL A 380 -7.78 14.13 5.24
N LEU A 381 -8.56 14.52 4.23
CA LEU A 381 -9.36 13.62 3.41
C LEU A 381 -8.69 13.46 2.05
N GLY A 382 -8.26 12.24 1.72
CA GLY A 382 -7.65 11.93 0.44
C GLY A 382 -8.40 10.81 -0.28
N TYR A 383 -8.56 10.94 -1.60
CA TYR A 383 -9.01 9.81 -2.41
C TYR A 383 -7.89 8.76 -2.48
N ALA A 384 -8.21 7.58 -1.95
CA ALA A 384 -7.31 6.44 -1.86
C ALA A 384 -7.27 5.69 -3.20
N HIS A 385 -6.05 5.44 -3.68
CA HIS A 385 -5.69 4.71 -4.90
C HIS A 385 -6.81 4.64 -5.96
N PRO A 386 -7.23 5.78 -6.52
CA PRO A 386 -8.51 5.91 -7.21
C PRO A 386 -8.57 5.13 -8.53
N PHE A 387 -7.42 4.85 -9.17
CA PHE A 387 -7.34 4.17 -10.46
C PHE A 387 -6.15 3.19 -10.49
N HIS A 388 -6.42 1.91 -10.74
CA HIS A 388 -5.40 0.84 -10.78
C HIS A 388 -4.84 0.61 -12.20
N GLY A 389 -4.69 1.67 -12.98
CA GLY A 389 -4.26 1.58 -14.38
C GLY A 389 -4.36 2.91 -15.14
N PRO A 390 -3.94 2.92 -16.42
CA PRO A 390 -3.92 4.13 -17.22
C PRO A 390 -5.33 4.70 -17.43
N VAL A 391 -5.45 6.02 -17.29
CA VAL A 391 -6.67 6.77 -17.57
C VAL A 391 -6.33 7.84 -18.60
N SER A 392 -6.90 7.72 -19.80
CA SER A 392 -6.66 8.67 -20.90
C SER A 392 -7.88 9.56 -21.16
N SER A 393 -9.06 9.09 -20.76
CA SER A 393 -10.34 9.75 -21.01
C SER A 393 -11.31 9.62 -19.83
N PRO A 394 -12.35 10.46 -19.72
CA PRO A 394 -13.41 10.28 -18.73
C PRO A 394 -14.15 8.95 -18.89
N GLU A 395 -14.22 8.43 -20.12
CA GLU A 395 -14.81 7.13 -20.42
C GLU A 395 -14.08 6.00 -19.70
N ASP A 396 -12.75 6.05 -19.58
CA ASP A 396 -11.96 5.03 -18.86
C ASP A 396 -12.34 4.97 -17.37
N VAL A 397 -12.71 6.11 -16.77
CA VAL A 397 -13.15 6.21 -15.38
C VAL A 397 -14.54 5.61 -15.18
N ALA A 398 -15.46 5.90 -16.11
CA ALA A 398 -16.84 5.45 -16.04
C ALA A 398 -17.07 4.04 -16.61
N ALA A 399 -16.13 3.51 -17.40
CA ALA A 399 -16.30 2.31 -18.20
C ALA A 399 -16.84 1.13 -17.38
N ASN A 400 -17.74 0.38 -18.02
CA ASN A 400 -18.39 -0.89 -17.63
C ASN A 400 -19.14 -0.96 -16.29
N GLY A 401 -19.04 0.04 -15.41
CA GLY A 401 -19.71 0.07 -14.10
C GLY A 401 -19.28 -1.06 -13.16
N THR A 402 -18.06 -1.59 -13.34
CA THR A 402 -17.50 -2.62 -12.46
C THR A 402 -17.33 -2.05 -11.06
N ARG A 403 -17.77 -2.84 -10.07
CA ARG A 403 -17.62 -2.52 -8.66
C ARG A 403 -16.23 -2.94 -8.19
N ASN A 404 -15.32 -1.96 -8.19
CA ASN A 404 -13.89 -2.12 -7.95
C ASN A 404 -13.30 -0.97 -7.12
N CYS A 405 -14.15 -0.20 -6.43
CA CYS A 405 -13.74 0.96 -5.64
C CYS A 405 -12.96 2.04 -6.41
N SER A 406 -13.05 2.11 -7.74
CA SER A 406 -12.46 3.23 -8.50
C SER A 406 -13.09 4.56 -8.11
N GLY A 407 -12.27 5.61 -8.03
CA GLY A 407 -12.62 6.94 -7.52
C GLY A 407 -13.58 7.74 -8.40
N ARG A 408 -14.73 7.17 -8.79
CA ARG A 408 -15.68 7.78 -9.74
C ARG A 408 -16.36 9.03 -9.21
N ALA A 409 -16.53 9.15 -7.88
CA ALA A 409 -17.09 10.36 -7.25
C ALA A 409 -16.07 11.49 -7.04
N LEU A 410 -14.77 11.24 -7.27
CA LEU A 410 -13.70 12.22 -7.04
C LEU A 410 -13.94 13.56 -7.76
N VAL A 411 -14.48 13.55 -8.98
CA VAL A 411 -14.76 14.79 -9.73
C VAL A 411 -15.76 15.71 -9.05
N VAL A 412 -16.73 15.14 -8.33
CA VAL A 412 -17.73 15.88 -7.56
C VAL A 412 -17.08 16.45 -6.30
N ASP A 413 -16.38 15.59 -5.56
CA ASP A 413 -15.81 15.96 -4.26
C ASP A 413 -14.68 16.99 -4.41
N ALA A 414 -13.89 16.90 -5.49
CA ALA A 414 -12.90 17.90 -5.88
C ALA A 414 -13.54 19.25 -6.24
N ALA A 415 -14.63 19.25 -7.02
CA ALA A 415 -15.32 20.49 -7.41
C ALA A 415 -15.91 21.23 -6.19
N LEU A 416 -16.45 20.46 -5.24
CA LEU A 416 -17.09 20.97 -4.04
C LEU A 416 -16.10 21.29 -2.91
N GLY A 417 -14.80 21.00 -3.09
CA GLY A 417 -13.76 21.26 -2.08
C GLY A 417 -13.91 20.40 -0.82
N LEU A 418 -14.43 19.17 -0.98
CA LEU A 418 -14.72 18.24 0.11
C LEU A 418 -13.54 17.35 0.47
N VAL A 419 -12.56 17.22 -0.43
CA VAL A 419 -11.32 16.46 -0.22
C VAL A 419 -10.10 17.38 -0.37
N ASP A 420 -9.04 17.04 0.33
CA ASP A 420 -7.82 17.84 0.42
C ASP A 420 -6.78 17.40 -0.61
N GLY A 421 -6.85 16.16 -1.11
CA GLY A 421 -5.91 15.65 -2.09
C GLY A 421 -6.28 14.29 -2.69
N VAL A 422 -5.35 13.77 -3.48
CA VAL A 422 -5.47 12.48 -4.16
C VAL A 422 -4.16 11.74 -3.98
N GLU A 423 -4.21 10.44 -3.70
CA GLU A 423 -3.04 9.57 -3.77
C GLU A 423 -2.56 9.48 -5.22
N VAL A 424 -1.64 10.38 -5.61
CA VAL A 424 -1.05 10.37 -6.96
C VAL A 424 -0.06 9.23 -7.14
N LEU A 425 0.41 8.69 -6.01
CA LEU A 425 1.22 7.49 -5.89
C LEU A 425 0.52 6.53 -4.95
N HIS A 426 0.40 5.29 -5.41
CA HIS A 426 -0.18 4.20 -4.65
C HIS A 426 0.24 2.85 -5.25
N PHE A 427 0.17 1.81 -4.42
CA PHE A 427 0.52 0.44 -4.77
C PHE A 427 -0.06 -0.10 -6.09
N GLY A 428 -1.29 0.32 -6.39
CA GLY A 428 -2.07 -0.15 -7.55
C GLY A 428 -1.67 0.40 -8.92
N ASP A 429 -0.78 1.40 -9.01
CA ASP A 429 -0.30 1.95 -10.29
C ASP A 429 1.14 2.49 -10.15
N LEU A 430 2.10 1.57 -10.30
CA LEU A 430 3.54 1.87 -10.33
C LEU A 430 4.08 2.04 -11.76
N SER A 431 3.21 2.32 -12.73
CA SER A 431 3.62 2.53 -14.12
C SER A 431 4.49 3.78 -14.25
N PRO A 432 5.36 3.89 -15.29
CA PRO A 432 6.16 5.09 -15.48
C PRO A 432 5.31 6.36 -15.50
N ALA A 433 4.11 6.32 -16.10
CA ALA A 433 3.19 7.44 -16.18
C ALA A 433 1.85 7.05 -15.53
N PRO A 434 1.73 7.17 -14.19
CA PRO A 434 0.55 6.73 -13.46
C PRO A 434 -0.72 7.44 -13.97
N GLY A 435 -1.78 6.66 -14.18
CA GLY A 435 -3.08 7.16 -14.61
C GLY A 435 -3.66 8.17 -13.60
N THR A 436 -3.52 7.88 -12.31
CA THR A 436 -3.94 8.81 -11.26
C THR A 436 -3.21 10.15 -11.33
N ALA A 437 -1.92 10.17 -11.65
CA ALA A 437 -1.17 11.42 -11.80
C ALA A 437 -1.66 12.26 -13.01
N GLU A 438 -2.12 11.61 -14.08
CA GLU A 438 -2.75 12.32 -15.21
C GLU A 438 -4.11 12.91 -14.81
N VAL A 439 -4.99 12.12 -14.17
CA VAL A 439 -6.29 12.62 -13.70
C VAL A 439 -6.12 13.75 -12.69
N TYR A 440 -5.16 13.63 -11.77
CA TYR A 440 -4.80 14.69 -10.83
C TYR A 440 -4.46 16.00 -11.54
N ARG A 441 -3.62 15.97 -12.58
CA ARG A 441 -3.27 17.15 -13.37
C ARG A 441 -4.47 17.74 -14.12
N ARG A 442 -5.39 16.91 -14.61
CA ARG A 442 -6.65 17.36 -15.22
C ARG A 442 -7.54 18.07 -14.19
N LEU A 443 -7.69 17.52 -12.99
CA LEU A 443 -8.46 18.15 -11.92
C LEU A 443 -7.85 19.48 -11.48
N VAL A 444 -6.52 19.55 -11.32
CA VAL A 444 -5.82 20.80 -11.01
C VAL A 444 -5.94 21.81 -12.16
N GLY A 445 -5.78 21.38 -13.41
CA GLY A 445 -5.95 22.22 -14.60
C GLY A 445 -7.37 22.75 -14.77
N ALA A 446 -8.37 22.01 -14.31
CA ALA A 446 -9.76 22.45 -14.22
C ALA A 446 -10.05 23.42 -13.06
N GLY A 447 -9.03 23.81 -12.28
CA GLY A 447 -9.10 24.81 -11.22
C GLY A 447 -9.38 24.26 -9.82
N ASN A 448 -9.24 22.95 -9.60
CA ASN A 448 -9.36 22.37 -8.26
C ASN A 448 -8.05 22.54 -7.46
N ARG A 449 -8.18 22.78 -6.16
CA ARG A 449 -7.04 22.86 -5.22
C ARG A 449 -6.90 21.53 -4.50
N LEU A 450 -6.00 20.68 -4.99
CA LEU A 450 -5.77 19.34 -4.47
C LEU A 450 -4.28 19.12 -4.19
N ALA A 451 -3.97 18.57 -3.02
CA ALA A 451 -2.63 18.10 -2.69
C ALA A 451 -2.31 16.79 -3.41
N ALA A 452 -1.05 16.63 -3.83
CA ALA A 452 -0.46 15.34 -4.17
C ALA A 452 -0.20 14.56 -2.87
N LEU A 453 -0.86 13.42 -2.72
CA LEU A 453 -0.73 12.50 -1.58
C LEU A 453 -0.13 11.16 -2.01
N ALA A 454 0.18 10.33 -1.03
CA ALA A 454 0.53 8.93 -1.22
C ALA A 454 0.05 8.12 -0.01
N GLY A 455 -0.27 6.85 -0.26
CA GLY A 455 -0.61 5.86 0.75
C GLY A 455 -0.32 4.48 0.21
N THR A 456 0.31 3.65 1.04
CA THR A 456 0.80 2.35 0.61
C THR A 456 -0.28 1.28 0.52
N ASP A 457 -1.39 1.48 1.22
CA ASP A 457 -2.36 0.44 1.58
C ASP A 457 -1.67 -0.76 2.25
N THR A 458 -0.55 -0.52 2.96
CA THR A 458 0.17 -1.59 3.67
C THR A 458 -0.75 -2.25 4.69
N MET A 459 -0.80 -3.57 4.70
CA MET A 459 -1.60 -4.39 5.60
C MET A 459 -0.67 -5.20 6.51
N LEU A 460 -0.57 -4.78 7.77
CA LEU A 460 0.29 -5.46 8.74
C LEU A 460 -0.22 -6.89 9.06
N SER A 461 -1.47 -7.22 8.78
CA SER A 461 -1.98 -8.58 8.94
C SER A 461 -1.54 -9.59 7.88
N PHE A 462 -0.65 -9.20 6.95
CA PHE A 462 -0.02 -10.10 5.97
C PHE A 462 1.50 -10.22 6.17
N THR A 463 2.02 -11.45 6.20
CA THR A 463 3.48 -11.69 6.16
C THR A 463 4.05 -11.53 4.75
N ARG A 464 3.27 -11.91 3.72
CA ARG A 464 3.68 -11.87 2.32
C ARG A 464 2.44 -11.76 1.44
N GLN A 465 2.22 -10.59 0.85
CA GLN A 465 1.13 -10.37 -0.09
C GLN A 465 1.45 -9.18 -0.99
N ASP A 466 1.66 -9.49 -2.26
CA ASP A 466 1.89 -8.52 -3.33
C ASP A 466 2.59 -7.22 -2.90
N THR A 467 1.92 -6.06 -3.03
CA THR A 467 2.45 -4.75 -2.69
C THR A 467 2.21 -4.32 -1.26
N VAL A 468 1.24 -4.97 -0.62
CA VAL A 468 0.63 -4.52 0.62
C VAL A 468 1.32 -5.11 1.86
N SER A 469 2.20 -6.10 1.71
CA SER A 469 3.01 -6.61 2.84
C SER A 469 4.34 -5.88 3.06
N SER A 470 4.70 -4.94 2.17
CA SER A 470 5.85 -4.05 2.38
C SER A 470 5.66 -3.15 3.60
N PRO A 471 6.76 -2.69 4.24
CA PRO A 471 6.67 -1.88 5.45
C PRO A 471 6.00 -0.52 5.18
N PRO A 472 5.21 0.01 6.13
CA PRO A 472 4.59 1.33 6.00
C PRO A 472 5.58 2.42 5.58
N GLY A 473 5.13 3.31 4.70
CA GLY A 473 5.92 4.44 4.24
C GLY A 473 6.98 4.08 3.20
N TRP A 474 6.81 3.00 2.43
CA TRP A 474 7.58 2.78 1.20
C TRP A 474 7.08 3.66 0.04
N GLU A 475 5.85 4.17 0.14
CA GLU A 475 5.33 5.36 -0.54
C GLU A 475 5.04 6.41 0.52
N ARG A 476 5.43 7.67 0.29
CA ARG A 476 5.21 8.75 1.27
C ARG A 476 4.71 10.01 0.63
N VAL A 477 3.88 10.73 1.35
CA VAL A 477 3.69 12.17 1.17
C VAL A 477 4.50 12.92 2.21
N TYR A 478 5.36 13.83 1.76
CA TYR A 478 6.01 14.79 2.65
C TYR A 478 5.21 16.08 2.68
N ALA A 479 5.02 16.65 3.86
CA ALA A 479 4.37 17.95 4.04
C ALA A 479 5.29 18.95 4.75
N ARG A 480 5.34 20.19 4.26
CA ARG A 480 6.13 21.28 4.87
C ARG A 480 5.32 21.96 5.97
N VAL A 481 5.69 21.70 7.21
CA VAL A 481 5.05 22.21 8.42
C VAL A 481 5.78 23.47 8.91
N ASP A 482 5.01 24.49 9.27
CA ASP A 482 5.55 25.67 9.97
C ASP A 482 5.54 25.40 11.48
N GLY A 483 6.72 25.19 12.07
CA GLY A 483 6.85 24.91 13.51
C GLY A 483 6.90 23.41 13.84
N PRO A 484 6.54 23.01 15.08
CA PRO A 484 6.65 21.62 15.51
C PRO A 484 5.61 20.72 14.81
N LEU A 485 5.99 19.45 14.64
CA LEU A 485 5.07 18.42 14.17
C LEU A 485 3.95 18.18 15.19
N SER A 486 2.71 18.24 14.72
CA SER A 486 1.51 17.71 15.37
C SER A 486 0.56 17.23 14.28
N ALA A 487 -0.48 16.48 14.64
CA ALA A 487 -1.51 16.10 13.68
C ALA A 487 -2.18 17.32 13.02
N GLU A 488 -2.40 18.39 13.79
CA GLU A 488 -3.01 19.63 13.31
C GLU A 488 -2.09 20.41 12.36
N SER A 489 -0.81 20.57 12.72
CA SER A 489 0.13 21.31 11.89
C SER A 489 0.46 20.55 10.59
N PHE A 490 0.51 19.22 10.66
CA PHE A 490 0.62 18.35 9.48
C PHE A 490 -0.63 18.46 8.59
N ALA A 491 -1.84 18.33 9.16
CA ALA A 491 -3.08 18.43 8.38
C ALA A 491 -3.21 19.80 7.70
N GLU A 492 -2.87 20.89 8.39
CA GLU A 492 -2.85 22.23 7.80
C GLU A 492 -1.87 22.33 6.62
N ALA A 493 -0.66 21.77 6.74
CA ALA A 493 0.32 21.77 5.66
C ALA A 493 -0.19 21.02 4.42
N VAL A 494 -0.82 19.86 4.62
CA VAL A 494 -1.43 19.07 3.54
C VAL A 494 -2.57 19.84 2.86
N ARG A 495 -3.51 20.41 3.64
CA ARG A 495 -4.63 21.21 3.11
C ARG A 495 -4.18 22.44 2.33
N ARG A 496 -3.00 22.98 2.64
CA ARG A 496 -2.37 24.08 1.89
C ARG A 496 -1.63 23.61 0.64
N GLY A 497 -1.63 22.30 0.33
CA GLY A 497 -0.91 21.75 -0.80
C GLY A 497 0.61 21.83 -0.68
N ARG A 498 1.16 21.97 0.54
CA ARG A 498 2.60 22.07 0.77
C ARG A 498 3.25 20.70 0.78
N THR A 499 2.99 19.92 -0.26
CA THR A 499 3.33 18.50 -0.29
C THR A 499 4.09 18.08 -1.54
N PHE A 500 4.78 16.95 -1.43
CA PHE A 500 5.13 16.12 -2.57
C PHE A 500 4.98 14.64 -2.19
N ALA A 501 4.61 13.82 -3.16
CA ALA A 501 4.51 12.37 -3.03
C ALA A 501 5.76 11.71 -3.62
N THR A 502 6.26 10.63 -3.03
CA THR A 502 7.47 9.92 -3.50
C THR A 502 7.50 8.44 -3.12
N THR A 503 8.17 7.62 -3.95
CA THR A 503 8.57 6.23 -3.66
C THR A 503 10.08 6.08 -3.34
N GLY A 504 10.77 7.18 -3.04
CA GLY A 504 12.20 7.19 -2.73
C GLY A 504 12.87 8.55 -2.97
N PRO A 505 12.79 9.10 -4.20
CA PRO A 505 13.43 10.37 -4.53
C PRO A 505 12.96 11.52 -3.65
N TRP A 506 13.90 12.23 -3.05
CA TRP A 506 13.61 13.55 -2.48
C TRP A 506 13.41 14.54 -3.61
N LEU A 507 12.38 15.39 -3.55
CA LEU A 507 12.04 16.35 -4.60
C LEU A 507 11.79 17.76 -4.05
N GLU A 508 12.49 18.73 -4.61
CA GLU A 508 12.36 20.16 -4.30
C GLU A 508 11.88 20.90 -5.57
N LEU A 509 10.86 21.74 -5.44
CA LEU A 509 10.39 22.66 -6.48
C LEU A 509 10.38 24.08 -5.94
N THR A 510 10.92 25.02 -6.73
CA THR A 510 10.80 26.45 -6.45
C THR A 510 10.39 27.24 -7.70
N VAL A 511 9.51 28.22 -7.53
CA VAL A 511 9.12 29.20 -8.56
C VAL A 511 9.26 30.61 -7.98
N ASN A 512 10.24 31.39 -8.44
CA ASN A 512 10.64 32.66 -7.82
C ASN A 512 10.82 32.55 -6.28
N GLY A 513 11.34 31.42 -5.81
CA GLY A 513 11.56 31.14 -4.39
C GLY A 513 10.34 30.61 -3.62
N LEU A 514 9.16 30.57 -4.23
CA LEU A 514 7.95 29.95 -3.67
C LEU A 514 7.93 28.44 -3.90
N GLY A 515 7.32 27.67 -3.00
CA GLY A 515 7.27 26.22 -3.06
C GLY A 515 5.86 25.66 -3.30
N PRO A 516 5.70 24.33 -3.34
CA PRO A 516 4.40 23.68 -3.49
C PRO A 516 3.35 24.24 -2.52
N GLY A 517 2.13 24.46 -3.02
CA GLY A 517 1.02 25.04 -2.27
C GLY A 517 0.95 26.56 -2.31
N ASP A 518 2.04 27.25 -2.66
CA ASP A 518 2.07 28.71 -2.75
C ASP A 518 1.40 29.20 -4.05
N THR A 519 0.92 30.44 -4.04
CA THR A 519 0.35 31.14 -5.22
C THR A 519 1.13 32.43 -5.48
N LEU A 520 1.59 32.60 -6.72
CA LEU A 520 2.20 33.83 -7.22
C LEU A 520 1.19 34.60 -8.06
N GLY A 521 0.91 35.86 -7.68
CA GLY A 521 0.08 36.76 -8.47
C GLY A 521 0.90 37.56 -9.49
N LEU A 522 0.42 37.63 -10.72
CA LEU A 522 1.09 38.24 -11.87
C LEU A 522 0.12 39.14 -12.66
N GLU A 523 0.63 40.13 -13.38
CA GLU A 523 -0.13 40.99 -14.31
C GLU A 523 -0.21 40.42 -15.73
N GLY A 524 0.66 39.45 -16.05
CA GLY A 524 0.77 38.78 -17.35
C GLY A 524 1.90 39.32 -18.22
N GLY A 525 2.63 38.40 -18.88
CA GLY A 525 3.84 38.68 -19.66
C GLY A 525 5.14 38.69 -18.83
N GLU A 526 5.03 38.52 -17.51
CA GLU A 526 6.17 38.41 -16.61
C GLU A 526 6.90 37.07 -16.78
N THR A 527 8.22 37.08 -16.58
CA THR A 527 9.03 35.85 -16.60
C THR A 527 9.30 35.36 -15.18
N VAL A 528 8.98 34.10 -14.92
CA VAL A 528 9.28 33.43 -13.65
C VAL A 528 10.42 32.45 -13.80
N ALA A 529 11.30 32.39 -12.81
CA ALA A 529 12.39 31.42 -12.71
C ALA A 529 11.92 30.19 -11.94
N ILE A 530 12.14 29.01 -12.52
CA ILE A 530 11.71 27.73 -11.97
C ILE A 530 12.93 26.84 -11.78
N ARG A 531 13.01 26.15 -10.64
CA ARG A 531 14.05 25.15 -10.35
C ARG A 531 13.42 23.92 -9.72
N ALA A 532 13.74 22.76 -10.26
CA ALA A 532 13.44 21.46 -9.68
C ALA A 532 14.75 20.74 -9.35
N ARG A 533 14.86 20.18 -8.14
CA ARG A 533 16.04 19.45 -7.67
C ARG A 533 15.63 18.14 -7.02
N ALA A 534 16.34 17.07 -7.31
CA ALA A 534 16.08 15.74 -6.75
C ALA A 534 17.31 15.16 -6.06
N VAL A 535 17.11 14.34 -5.02
CA VAL A 535 18.18 13.61 -4.33
C VAL A 535 17.78 12.15 -4.20
N GLY A 536 18.71 11.25 -4.53
CA GLY A 536 18.53 9.80 -4.41
C GLY A 536 19.30 9.08 -5.52
N PRO A 537 19.92 7.92 -5.25
CA PRO A 537 20.59 7.12 -6.28
C PRO A 537 19.63 6.59 -7.37
N GLU A 538 18.34 6.51 -7.06
CA GLU A 538 17.29 6.06 -7.97
C GLU A 538 16.85 7.10 -9.02
N VAL A 539 17.30 8.36 -8.93
CA VAL A 539 16.87 9.44 -9.84
C VAL A 539 17.52 9.28 -11.22
N GLU A 540 16.71 9.23 -12.28
CA GLU A 540 17.19 9.19 -13.66
C GLU A 540 16.81 10.45 -14.45
N HIS A 541 15.60 10.98 -14.20
CA HIS A 541 15.00 12.03 -15.01
C HIS A 541 14.13 12.98 -14.17
N ILE A 542 14.18 14.27 -14.49
CA ILE A 542 13.35 15.31 -13.86
C ILE A 542 12.57 16.05 -14.95
N GLU A 543 11.31 16.35 -14.67
CA GLU A 543 10.45 17.19 -15.49
C GLU A 543 9.91 18.37 -14.68
N ILE A 544 9.85 19.56 -15.30
CA ILE A 544 9.03 20.69 -14.88
C ILE A 544 7.83 20.73 -15.83
N ARG A 545 6.62 20.66 -15.29
CA ARG A 545 5.37 20.66 -16.07
C ARG A 545 4.48 21.82 -15.67
N THR A 546 3.69 22.28 -16.63
CA THR A 546 2.63 23.28 -16.45
C THR A 546 1.29 22.75 -16.94
N ALA A 547 0.23 23.55 -16.84
CA ALA A 547 -1.06 23.21 -17.43
C ALA A 547 -0.99 22.95 -18.96
N ALA A 548 0.03 23.46 -19.65
CA ALA A 548 0.24 23.24 -21.09
C ALA A 548 1.07 21.97 -21.41
N GLY A 549 1.59 21.26 -20.40
CA GLY A 549 2.45 20.09 -20.58
C GLY A 549 3.87 20.29 -20.05
N VAL A 550 4.84 19.56 -20.61
CA VAL A 550 6.26 19.62 -20.21
C VAL A 550 6.86 20.96 -20.65
N LEU A 551 7.40 21.72 -19.70
CA LEU A 551 8.14 22.95 -19.96
C LEU A 551 9.63 22.70 -20.14
N ALA A 552 10.19 21.84 -19.29
CA ALA A 552 11.59 21.44 -19.34
C ALA A 552 11.75 20.04 -18.78
N GLU A 553 12.69 19.27 -19.32
CA GLU A 553 13.02 17.94 -18.83
C GLU A 553 14.48 17.62 -19.13
N GLY A 554 15.06 16.70 -18.37
CA GLY A 554 16.42 16.25 -18.63
C GLY A 554 16.93 15.23 -17.60
N PRO A 555 18.07 14.60 -17.90
CA PRO A 555 18.74 13.69 -16.97
C PRO A 555 19.39 14.47 -15.82
N GLY A 556 19.63 13.77 -14.72
CA GLY A 556 20.38 14.29 -13.57
C GLY A 556 19.52 14.75 -12.41
N HIS A 557 20.13 15.49 -11.49
CA HIS A 557 19.56 15.81 -10.18
C HIS A 557 19.00 17.23 -10.07
N GLU A 558 19.08 18.03 -11.13
CA GLU A 558 18.59 19.41 -11.12
C GLU A 558 18.31 19.92 -12.52
N ILE A 559 17.18 20.62 -12.69
CA ILE A 559 16.85 21.36 -13.91
C ILE A 559 16.31 22.75 -13.55
N THR A 560 16.57 23.73 -14.42
CA THR A 560 16.06 25.09 -14.31
C THR A 560 15.34 25.49 -15.59
N ALA A 561 14.25 26.23 -15.46
CA ALA A 561 13.49 26.76 -16.59
C ALA A 561 13.10 28.22 -16.33
N SER A 562 12.82 28.96 -17.41
CA SER A 562 12.18 30.27 -17.36
C SER A 562 10.88 30.21 -18.14
N LEU A 563 9.81 30.73 -17.56
CA LEU A 563 8.48 30.74 -18.18
C LEU A 563 7.96 32.17 -18.28
N SER A 564 7.64 32.62 -19.49
CA SER A 564 6.86 33.84 -19.70
C SER A 564 5.38 33.51 -19.52
N VAL A 565 4.75 34.09 -18.51
CA VAL A 565 3.40 33.72 -18.06
C VAL A 565 2.38 34.70 -18.64
N ALA A 566 1.75 34.33 -19.75
CA ALA A 566 0.68 35.12 -20.35
C ALA A 566 -0.69 34.85 -19.70
N ASP A 567 -0.94 33.59 -19.35
CA ASP A 567 -2.20 33.10 -18.79
C ASP A 567 -1.96 32.35 -17.48
N ALA A 568 -3.01 32.28 -16.65
CA ALA A 568 -2.94 31.59 -15.37
C ALA A 568 -2.64 30.09 -15.57
N THR A 569 -1.73 29.56 -14.76
CA THR A 569 -1.25 28.18 -14.87
C THR A 569 -0.80 27.66 -13.51
N TYR A 570 -0.24 26.46 -13.49
CA TYR A 570 0.46 25.91 -12.36
C TYR A 570 1.82 25.37 -12.80
N VAL A 571 2.69 25.08 -11.83
CA VAL A 571 3.97 24.42 -12.03
C VAL A 571 4.07 23.24 -11.08
N VAL A 572 4.41 22.06 -11.59
CA VAL A 572 4.76 20.87 -10.80
C VAL A 572 6.12 20.33 -11.25
N ALA A 573 6.82 19.67 -10.34
CA ALA A 573 7.98 18.86 -10.70
C ALA A 573 7.65 17.38 -10.59
N VAL A 574 8.22 16.59 -11.51
CA VAL A 574 8.10 15.13 -11.52
C VAL A 574 9.49 14.52 -11.62
N VAL A 575 9.73 13.47 -10.85
CA VAL A 575 10.94 12.65 -10.96
C VAL A 575 10.55 11.27 -11.44
N ARG A 576 11.35 10.71 -12.34
CA ARG A 576 11.28 9.31 -12.76
C ARG A 576 12.64 8.64 -12.58
N GLY A 577 12.60 7.38 -12.22
CA GLY A 577 13.77 6.55 -12.02
C GLY A 577 13.54 5.10 -12.42
N GLY A 578 14.61 4.31 -12.32
CA GLY A 578 14.59 2.88 -12.57
C GLY A 578 14.15 2.08 -11.35
N PRO A 579 14.04 0.74 -11.49
CA PRO A 579 13.97 -0.16 -10.36
C PRO A 579 15.18 0.05 -9.44
N HIS A 580 14.93 0.19 -8.15
CA HIS A 580 15.99 0.37 -7.15
C HIS A 580 15.59 -0.32 -5.84
N PRO A 581 16.52 -0.94 -5.09
CA PRO A 581 16.23 -1.54 -3.78
C PRO A 581 15.66 -0.61 -2.69
N ARG A 582 15.51 0.68 -3.00
CA ARG A 582 14.91 1.72 -2.13
C ARG A 582 13.48 2.07 -2.55
N SER A 583 13.01 1.57 -3.68
CA SER A 583 11.70 1.81 -4.28
C SER A 583 11.06 0.46 -4.61
N PRO A 584 10.48 -0.24 -3.60
CA PRO A 584 9.98 -1.61 -3.75
C PRO A 584 8.99 -1.79 -4.90
N ARG A 585 9.05 -2.93 -5.61
CA ARG A 585 8.16 -3.34 -6.72
C ARG A 585 7.99 -2.36 -7.89
N GLY A 586 8.79 -1.30 -7.94
CA GLY A 586 8.47 -0.17 -8.81
C GLY A 586 9.66 0.58 -9.36
N ARG A 587 9.32 1.50 -10.25
CA ARG A 587 10.21 2.55 -10.69
C ARG A 587 10.11 3.69 -9.70
N ALA A 588 11.25 4.27 -9.33
CA ALA A 588 11.25 5.44 -8.49
C ALA A 588 10.46 6.58 -9.14
N TYR A 589 9.59 7.23 -8.36
CA TYR A 589 8.75 8.32 -8.82
C TYR A 589 8.56 9.34 -7.71
N ALA A 590 8.48 10.62 -8.08
CA ALA A 590 8.03 11.67 -7.17
C ALA A 590 7.24 12.74 -7.93
N HIS A 591 6.26 13.35 -7.26
CA HIS A 591 5.40 14.38 -7.84
C HIS A 591 5.08 15.43 -6.79
N THR A 592 5.37 16.70 -7.07
CA THR A 592 4.98 17.79 -6.15
C THR A 592 3.52 18.15 -6.28
N SER A 593 2.93 18.68 -5.22
CA SER A 593 1.79 19.59 -5.36
C SER A 593 2.18 20.82 -6.18
N PRO A 594 1.22 21.61 -6.69
CA PRO A 594 1.50 22.68 -7.62
C PRO A 594 1.95 23.95 -6.91
N VAL A 595 2.82 24.73 -7.56
CA VAL A 595 2.91 26.18 -7.33
C VAL A 595 1.99 26.84 -8.35
N TYR A 596 1.08 27.69 -7.88
CA TYR A 596 0.08 28.30 -8.76
C TYR A 596 0.51 29.68 -9.22
N LEU A 597 0.28 29.98 -10.50
CA LEU A 597 0.60 31.27 -11.12
C LEU A 597 -0.72 31.90 -11.57
N ASP A 598 -1.25 32.80 -10.75
CA ASP A 598 -2.50 33.51 -11.03
C ASP A 598 -2.19 34.77 -11.85
N VAL A 599 -3.00 35.07 -12.86
CA VAL A 599 -2.79 36.23 -13.75
C VAL A 599 -4.00 37.16 -13.69
N ARG A 600 -3.77 38.42 -13.29
CA ARG A 600 -4.81 39.45 -13.11
C ARG A 600 -5.95 38.97 -12.21
N GLY A 601 -5.60 38.29 -11.11
CA GLY A 601 -6.54 37.69 -10.16
C GLY A 601 -7.32 36.48 -10.69
N ARG A 602 -7.03 35.99 -11.90
CA ARG A 602 -7.63 34.77 -12.44
C ARG A 602 -6.75 33.57 -12.12
N HIS A 603 -7.42 32.49 -11.72
CA HIS A 603 -6.81 31.20 -11.45
C HIS A 603 -6.72 30.34 -12.71
N VAL A 604 -5.92 29.26 -12.67
CA VAL A 604 -5.91 28.27 -13.75
C VAL A 604 -7.30 27.65 -13.92
N ALA A 605 -7.77 27.65 -15.16
CA ALA A 605 -9.02 27.05 -15.60
C ALA A 605 -8.87 26.71 -17.09
N ARG A 606 -8.15 25.62 -17.38
CA ARG A 606 -7.89 25.21 -18.75
C ARG A 606 -9.16 24.61 -19.34
N GLU A 607 -9.67 25.23 -20.41
CA GLU A 607 -10.93 24.85 -21.07
C GLU A 607 -11.02 23.35 -21.39
N GLU A 608 -9.93 22.75 -21.87
CA GLU A 608 -9.85 21.31 -22.15
C GLU A 608 -10.08 20.46 -20.89
N ASP A 609 -9.46 20.83 -19.77
CA ASP A 609 -9.53 20.08 -18.52
C ASP A 609 -10.89 20.28 -17.83
N VAL A 610 -11.47 21.48 -17.94
CA VAL A 610 -12.84 21.76 -17.47
C VAL A 610 -13.86 20.95 -18.27
N ARG A 611 -13.73 20.89 -19.60
CA ARG A 611 -14.60 20.03 -20.43
C ARG A 611 -14.42 18.55 -20.14
N TRP A 612 -13.20 18.11 -19.86
CA TRP A 612 -12.92 16.74 -19.43
C TRP A 612 -13.68 16.39 -18.14
N CYS A 613 -13.66 17.29 -17.15
CA CYS A 613 -14.41 17.12 -15.89
C CYS A 613 -15.93 17.15 -16.10
N LEU A 614 -16.45 18.04 -16.95
CA LEU A 614 -17.88 18.09 -17.28
C LEU A 614 -18.35 16.80 -17.96
N ARG A 615 -17.54 16.26 -18.88
CA ARG A 615 -17.81 14.97 -19.52
C ARG A 615 -17.80 13.82 -18.51
N TRP A 616 -16.89 13.83 -17.54
CA TRP A 616 -16.91 12.85 -16.44
C TRP A 616 -18.22 12.96 -15.65
N LEU A 617 -18.69 14.16 -15.30
CA LEU A 617 -19.96 14.33 -14.59
C LEU A 617 -21.17 13.78 -15.36
N ASP A 618 -21.20 13.95 -16.69
CA ASP A 618 -22.25 13.35 -17.54
C ASP A 618 -22.25 11.82 -17.43
N LEU A 619 -21.08 11.21 -17.54
CA LEU A 619 -20.92 9.76 -17.45
C LEU A 619 -21.23 9.23 -16.04
N LEU A 620 -20.92 10.01 -15.00
CA LEU A 620 -21.25 9.67 -13.62
C LEU A 620 -22.76 9.70 -13.38
N ASP A 621 -23.49 10.69 -13.91
CA ASP A 621 -24.96 10.74 -13.86
C ASP A 621 -25.56 9.47 -14.51
N GLU A 622 -25.14 9.17 -15.74
CA GLU A 622 -25.57 7.96 -16.45
C GLU A 622 -25.31 6.68 -15.63
N LEU A 623 -24.11 6.56 -15.05
CA LEU A 623 -23.72 5.43 -14.22
C LEU A 623 -24.55 5.32 -12.94
N VAL A 624 -24.81 6.43 -12.24
CA VAL A 624 -25.64 6.45 -11.04
C VAL A 624 -27.04 5.90 -11.37
N ARG A 625 -27.66 6.38 -12.46
CA ARG A 625 -29.00 5.91 -12.87
C ARG A 625 -29.02 4.44 -13.26
N ALA A 626 -27.95 3.97 -13.91
CA ALA A 626 -27.90 2.63 -14.48
C ALA A 626 -27.45 1.56 -13.48
N ARG A 627 -26.58 1.90 -12.51
CA ARG A 627 -25.82 0.91 -11.72
C ARG A 627 -25.91 1.09 -10.20
N ALA A 628 -26.29 2.27 -9.69
CA ALA A 628 -26.34 2.48 -8.25
C ALA A 628 -27.48 1.67 -7.60
N ARG A 629 -27.17 1.01 -6.49
CA ARG A 629 -28.13 0.33 -5.62
C ARG A 629 -28.79 1.35 -4.71
N LEU A 630 -30.00 1.79 -5.06
CA LEU A 630 -30.74 2.81 -4.30
C LEU A 630 -32.13 2.29 -3.92
N ARG A 631 -32.54 2.54 -2.68
CA ARG A 631 -33.82 2.07 -2.10
C ARG A 631 -34.96 3.05 -2.37
N THR A 632 -34.68 4.33 -2.59
CA THR A 632 -35.71 5.36 -2.79
C THR A 632 -35.32 6.37 -3.86
N ARG A 633 -36.33 7.06 -4.42
CA ARG A 633 -36.10 8.20 -5.32
C ARG A 633 -35.40 9.38 -4.64
N ALA A 634 -35.48 9.51 -3.32
CA ALA A 634 -34.78 10.56 -2.59
C ALA A 634 -33.27 10.33 -2.64
N GLN A 635 -32.82 9.08 -2.41
CA GLN A 635 -31.41 8.73 -2.48
C GLN A 635 -30.81 8.99 -3.88
N LEU A 636 -31.59 8.74 -4.95
CA LEU A 636 -31.18 9.10 -6.31
C LEU A 636 -31.03 10.61 -6.48
N ARG A 637 -31.98 11.40 -5.96
CA ARG A 637 -31.88 12.87 -6.02
C ARG A 637 -30.66 13.38 -5.27
N ASP A 638 -30.31 12.82 -4.12
CA ASP A 638 -29.15 13.25 -3.35
C ASP A 638 -27.85 13.15 -4.18
N HIS A 639 -27.67 12.06 -4.94
CA HIS A 639 -26.53 11.91 -5.86
C HIS A 639 -26.57 12.93 -7.01
N LEU A 640 -27.72 13.05 -7.69
CA LEU A 640 -27.87 13.92 -8.85
C LEU A 640 -27.72 15.41 -8.49
N ASP A 641 -28.22 15.82 -7.32
CA ASP A 641 -28.11 17.20 -6.85
C ASP A 641 -26.64 17.58 -6.59
N LEU A 642 -25.81 16.65 -6.14
CA LEU A 642 -24.37 16.86 -5.97
C LEU A 642 -23.64 16.97 -7.32
N ILE A 643 -24.01 16.14 -8.29
CA ILE A 643 -23.49 16.20 -9.66
C ILE A 643 -23.82 17.55 -10.29
N GLU A 644 -25.05 18.04 -10.15
CA GLU A 644 -25.44 19.35 -10.69
C GLU A 644 -24.75 20.53 -10.00
N LYS A 645 -24.51 20.44 -8.68
CA LYS A 645 -23.68 21.43 -7.97
C LYS A 645 -22.25 21.45 -8.51
N ALA A 646 -21.63 20.28 -8.72
CA ALA A 646 -20.30 20.18 -9.31
C ALA A 646 -20.27 20.71 -10.75
N ARG A 647 -21.31 20.43 -11.55
CA ARG A 647 -21.48 20.96 -12.92
C ARG A 647 -21.53 22.48 -12.93
N ALA A 648 -22.24 23.10 -11.99
CA ALA A 648 -22.28 24.56 -11.85
C ALA A 648 -20.90 25.16 -11.52
N VAL A 649 -20.11 24.48 -10.67
CA VAL A 649 -18.74 24.91 -10.33
C VAL A 649 -17.84 24.89 -11.56
N TYR A 650 -17.80 23.78 -12.31
CA TYR A 650 -16.97 23.69 -13.51
C TYR A 650 -17.48 24.60 -14.63
N GLY A 651 -18.79 24.70 -14.82
CA GLY A 651 -19.40 25.57 -15.82
C GLY A 651 -19.09 27.05 -15.62
N ALA A 652 -18.93 27.50 -14.37
CA ALA A 652 -18.52 28.88 -14.06
C ALA A 652 -17.03 29.17 -14.34
N ARG A 653 -16.23 28.15 -14.65
CA ARG A 653 -14.79 28.27 -15.00
C ARG A 653 -14.54 28.28 -16.52
N LEU A 654 -15.58 28.06 -17.33
CA LEU A 654 -15.60 28.31 -18.78
C LEU A 654 -16.03 29.75 -19.04
#